data_AF-A0A946S7Z3-F1
#
_entry.id   AF-A0A946S7Z3-F1
#
_cell.length_a   1.000
_cell.length_b   1.000
_cell.length_c   1.000
_cell.angle_alpha   90.00
_cell.angle_beta   90.00
_cell.angle_gamma   90.00
#
_symmetry.space_group_name_H-M   'P 1'
#
loop_
_entity.id
_entity.type
_entity.pdbx_description
1 polymer ?
#
loop_
_entity_poly.entity_id
_entity_poly.type
_entity_poly.pdbx_seq_one_letter_code
_entity_poly.pdbx_strand_id
1 'polypeptide(L)'
;MINKLPLLKRIIFPAILSFVISPSINAQISHGGSPINWGDATYQPTFEMHEMPNVDLDALAIEDAVTDQHKEAPWRFGVEQEVAFNLENSGTWTFEEGMHVWRLGFNCPNALNVSFMLSRFVLPKEAQLYVYNAQRTAFLGSFTLENNKDWEGLSLGVLDGSSMILEYHESPASYGMGEIEVNQVIHGYRSLLNHQDAVLAEMADRLGPFGNSGACNINVNCPEGADWQTEKRSVALIVNGGSAYCTGALINNTANDGTPYFLTANHCIGTPNTWVYYFNHESSSCSGTTGPTNQSVSGGSLLVQNGGSDFALIELSSAPPASYNVEYAGWDHSGATPSSAVGIHHPSGDLKKICFENNAPYQSSTGGAQVWWINQWELGVTEPGSSGSPLFDQNHRIIGQLYGGAAACSGSSNNGQYDFYGRFNVSWGLGASQYLDPLNTGVSTLDSYPTNAVPGAGCMDPTACNYDPTATSDNGSCVNNDVCGICGGDGSSCSGCTDPTSCNYDSSATVDDGSCIGNGVDVTFTILTDNYPGETTWSVTDASGATIMSGGPYSGSATTYTSTACVETGCYNVTINDSYGDGICCAYGEGSYSITSDGNTLVTGGEFVSTETTNFCVTAGGTDTPGCTNNQACNYNSEATIDNGSCTYAAIGYDCGGNCIQDLDEDGICDACEEFDLIVTDCECSFIDPATYTVFFTEVDEVNCLIIEECYCVCNNDSDNDGVCDENEIAGCDDPEACNFEPLSTDYELCDYQSCTCTGDINGDGVITVADVLLVLSEFGCLSGCTADVDGDTYVNVADILLLLAAFGTAC
;
A
#
# COMPACT_ATOMS: atom_id res chain seq x y z
N MET A 1 84.93 -9.36 -31.47
CA MET A 1 85.04 -9.28 -29.99
C MET A 1 83.60 -9.37 -29.46
N ILE A 2 83.27 -10.35 -28.61
CA ILE A 2 83.17 -10.19 -27.14
C ILE A 2 82.24 -9.01 -26.80
N ASN A 3 81.04 -9.12 -26.17
CA ASN A 3 80.23 -10.18 -25.53
C ASN A 3 78.77 -9.60 -25.43
N LYS A 4 77.66 -10.24 -25.04
CA LYS A 4 77.28 -11.57 -24.50
C LYS A 4 75.76 -11.78 -24.75
N LEU A 5 75.26 -13.02 -24.66
CA LEU A 5 73.81 -13.33 -24.74
C LEU A 5 73.08 -13.05 -23.40
N PRO A 6 71.76 -12.76 -23.41
CA PRO A 6 70.85 -13.19 -22.36
C PRO A 6 70.43 -14.67 -22.56
N LEU A 7 70.25 -15.43 -21.48
CA LEU A 7 69.73 -16.81 -21.53
C LEU A 7 68.22 -16.86 -21.29
N LEU A 8 67.54 -17.76 -22.00
CA LEU A 8 66.20 -18.22 -21.68
C LEU A 8 66.25 -19.15 -20.44
N LYS A 9 65.37 -18.95 -19.45
CA LYS A 9 64.97 -20.00 -18.50
C LYS A 9 63.55 -19.77 -17.98
N ARG A 10 62.80 -20.86 -17.85
CA ARG A 10 61.39 -20.88 -17.43
C ARG A 10 61.26 -20.53 -15.94
N ILE A 11 60.18 -19.82 -15.60
CA ILE A 11 59.54 -19.90 -14.28
C ILE A 11 58.12 -20.45 -14.51
N ILE A 12 57.61 -21.20 -13.54
CA ILE A 12 56.32 -21.87 -13.58
C ILE A 12 55.25 -20.88 -13.12
N PHE A 13 54.21 -20.65 -13.92
CA PHE A 13 52.99 -20.00 -13.45
C PHE A 13 52.11 -21.04 -12.76
N PRO A 14 51.71 -20.86 -11.49
CA PRO A 14 50.60 -21.60 -10.93
C PRO A 14 49.30 -21.09 -11.56
N ALA A 15 48.36 -22.00 -11.84
CA ALA A 15 47.00 -21.62 -12.16
C ALA A 15 46.31 -21.16 -10.87
N ILE A 16 46.37 -19.85 -10.58
CA ILE A 16 45.49 -19.25 -9.59
C ILE A 16 44.11 -19.16 -10.25
N LEU A 17 43.22 -20.05 -9.84
CA LEU A 17 41.80 -19.95 -10.17
C LEU A 17 41.23 -18.79 -9.33
N SER A 18 41.34 -17.57 -9.85
CA SER A 18 40.66 -16.41 -9.27
C SER A 18 39.16 -16.62 -9.42
N PHE A 19 38.55 -17.19 -8.39
CA PHE A 19 37.12 -17.07 -8.15
C PHE A 19 36.84 -15.57 -7.97
N VAL A 20 36.32 -14.92 -9.03
CA VAL A 20 35.78 -13.56 -8.92
C VAL A 20 34.44 -13.72 -8.22
N ILE A 21 34.50 -13.76 -6.88
CA ILE A 21 33.33 -13.49 -6.05
C ILE A 21 33.09 -11.99 -6.18
N SER A 22 32.30 -11.60 -7.16
CA SER A 22 31.69 -10.27 -7.17
C SER A 22 30.81 -10.19 -5.92
N PRO A 23 31.03 -9.24 -4.99
CA PRO A 23 30.06 -8.98 -3.94
C PRO A 23 28.83 -8.36 -4.62
N SER A 24 27.71 -9.09 -4.62
CA SER A 24 26.41 -8.54 -5.02
C SER A 24 25.93 -7.56 -3.95
N ILE A 25 26.35 -6.30 -4.06
CA ILE A 25 25.82 -5.21 -3.25
C ILE A 25 24.46 -4.84 -3.85
N ASN A 26 23.41 -5.02 -3.06
CA ASN A 26 22.02 -5.06 -3.51
C ASN A 26 21.20 -3.93 -2.87
N ALA A 27 20.20 -3.44 -3.60
CA ALA A 27 19.35 -2.32 -3.18
C ALA A 27 18.34 -2.71 -2.09
N GLN A 28 17.32 -1.87 -1.90
CA GLN A 28 16.01 -2.17 -1.28
C GLN A 28 15.23 -3.29 -2.02
N ILE A 29 15.94 -4.32 -2.45
CA ILE A 29 15.45 -5.53 -3.10
C ILE A 29 14.90 -6.41 -2.00
N SER A 30 13.79 -7.13 -2.24
CA SER A 30 13.46 -8.28 -1.41
C SER A 30 14.57 -9.32 -1.52
N HIS A 31 15.30 -9.61 -0.43
CA HIS A 31 16.32 -10.66 -0.39
C HIS A 31 15.72 -12.08 -0.32
N GLY A 32 14.49 -12.25 -0.82
CA GLY A 32 13.68 -13.46 -0.67
C GLY A 32 13.19 -13.65 0.76
N GLY A 33 12.72 -14.86 1.04
CA GLY A 33 12.00 -15.16 2.28
C GLY A 33 10.63 -14.48 2.33
N SER A 34 10.03 -14.53 3.50
CA SER A 34 8.71 -13.95 3.82
C SER A 34 8.65 -13.67 5.31
N PRO A 35 7.66 -12.89 5.79
CA PRO A 35 7.31 -12.88 7.20
C PRO A 35 7.04 -14.30 7.72
N ILE A 36 7.14 -14.49 9.04
CA ILE A 36 6.94 -15.81 9.68
C ILE A 36 5.50 -16.30 9.46
N ASN A 37 5.38 -17.58 9.11
CA ASN A 37 4.13 -18.25 8.74
C ASN A 37 3.32 -17.50 7.67
N TRP A 38 3.98 -16.90 6.67
CA TRP A 38 3.29 -16.29 5.54
C TRP A 38 2.53 -17.33 4.73
N GLY A 39 1.23 -17.11 4.51
CA GLY A 39 0.31 -18.08 3.92
C GLY A 39 -0.46 -18.95 4.91
N ASP A 40 -0.12 -18.96 6.20
CA ASP A 40 -0.94 -19.58 7.25
C ASP A 40 -2.02 -18.59 7.72
N ALA A 41 -3.28 -18.86 7.36
CA ALA A 41 -4.44 -18.06 7.78
C ALA A 41 -4.85 -18.28 9.25
N THR A 42 -4.36 -19.35 9.89
CA THR A 42 -4.62 -19.63 11.32
C THR A 42 -3.60 -18.96 12.24
N TYR A 43 -2.46 -18.55 11.70
CA TYR A 43 -1.41 -17.90 12.46
C TYR A 43 -1.76 -16.45 12.83
N GLN A 44 -2.02 -16.24 14.13
CA GLN A 44 -2.27 -14.93 14.74
C GLN A 44 -1.03 -14.49 15.54
N PRO A 45 -0.10 -13.70 14.96
CA PRO A 45 1.06 -13.22 15.70
C PRO A 45 0.65 -12.23 16.79
N THR A 46 1.32 -12.26 17.93
CA THR A 46 1.11 -11.29 19.02
C THR A 46 1.95 -10.04 18.78
N PHE A 47 1.32 -8.86 18.79
CA PHE A 47 1.97 -7.56 18.67
C PHE A 47 1.10 -6.43 19.24
N GLU A 48 1.74 -5.35 19.71
CA GLU A 48 1.07 -4.09 20.01
C GLU A 48 0.71 -3.34 18.71
N MET A 49 -0.47 -2.72 18.68
CA MET A 49 -0.92 -1.81 17.62
C MET A 49 -0.96 -0.39 18.16
N HIS A 50 -0.17 0.51 17.58
CA HIS A 50 -0.24 1.93 17.90
C HIS A 50 -1.23 2.66 16.99
N GLU A 51 -2.19 3.34 17.58
CA GLU A 51 -3.10 4.25 16.86
C GLU A 51 -2.37 5.55 16.51
N MET A 52 -2.26 5.83 15.20
CA MET A 52 -1.68 7.07 14.69
C MET A 52 -2.74 8.17 14.63
N PRO A 53 -2.38 9.44 14.90
CA PRO A 53 -3.28 10.59 14.70
C PRO A 53 -4.03 10.57 13.37
N ASN A 54 -5.35 10.74 13.44
CA ASN A 54 -6.19 10.93 12.26
C ASN A 54 -5.81 12.25 11.54
N VAL A 55 -6.02 12.30 10.23
CA VAL A 55 -5.63 13.41 9.37
C VAL A 55 -6.86 14.23 8.97
N ASP A 56 -6.76 15.56 8.92
CA ASP A 56 -7.84 16.43 8.43
C ASP A 56 -7.87 16.42 6.90
N LEU A 57 -8.81 15.64 6.35
CA LEU A 57 -8.90 15.34 4.93
C LEU A 57 -9.52 16.50 4.13
N ASP A 58 -10.36 17.32 4.76
CA ASP A 58 -11.01 18.48 4.15
C ASP A 58 -10.05 19.67 4.08
N ALA A 59 -9.27 19.92 5.14
CA ALA A 59 -8.22 20.93 5.13
C ALA A 59 -7.16 20.64 4.06
N LEU A 60 -6.71 19.39 3.95
CA LEU A 60 -5.75 18.97 2.91
C LEU A 60 -6.32 19.12 1.50
N ALA A 61 -7.60 18.78 1.28
CA ALA A 61 -8.24 18.98 -0.02
C ALA A 61 -8.27 20.46 -0.45
N ILE A 62 -8.46 21.38 0.49
CA ILE A 62 -8.41 22.84 0.24
C ILE A 62 -6.98 23.31 -0.06
N GLU A 63 -5.98 22.83 0.68
CA GLU A 63 -4.57 23.14 0.41
C GLU A 63 -4.10 22.61 -0.94
N ASP A 64 -4.35 21.34 -1.22
CA ASP A 64 -3.89 20.67 -2.43
C ASP A 64 -4.52 21.26 -3.69
N ALA A 65 -5.79 21.67 -3.62
CA ALA A 65 -6.47 22.37 -4.71
C ALA A 65 -5.80 23.71 -5.10
N VAL A 66 -4.88 24.24 -4.28
CA VAL A 66 -4.00 25.37 -4.62
C VAL A 66 -2.65 24.88 -5.15
N THR A 67 -2.00 23.91 -4.51
CA THR A 67 -0.65 23.45 -4.90
C THR A 67 -0.63 22.67 -6.21
N ASP A 68 -1.65 21.84 -6.48
CA ASP A 68 -1.78 21.05 -7.70
C ASP A 68 -1.86 21.92 -8.99
N GLN A 69 -2.10 23.22 -8.85
CA GLN A 69 -2.07 24.20 -9.96
C GLN A 69 -0.64 24.64 -10.36
N HIS A 70 0.39 24.21 -9.65
CA HIS A 70 1.76 24.71 -9.78
C HIS A 70 2.78 23.59 -10.03
N LYS A 71 3.38 23.51 -11.23
CA LYS A 71 4.40 22.49 -11.57
C LYS A 71 5.65 22.49 -10.67
N GLU A 72 5.94 23.63 -10.03
CA GLU A 72 7.06 23.80 -9.11
C GLU A 72 6.75 23.26 -7.70
N ALA A 73 5.49 22.86 -7.42
CA ALA A 73 5.09 22.20 -6.19
C ALA A 73 5.17 20.66 -6.35
N PRO A 74 5.66 19.93 -5.33
CA PRO A 74 5.55 18.46 -5.27
C PRO A 74 4.08 18.03 -5.22
N TRP A 75 3.74 16.86 -5.80
CA TRP A 75 2.41 16.30 -5.63
C TRP A 75 2.34 15.57 -4.28
N ARG A 76 1.63 16.17 -3.32
CA ARG A 76 1.42 15.59 -1.99
C ARG A 76 0.39 14.46 -2.07
N PHE A 77 0.70 13.33 -1.43
CA PHE A 77 -0.18 12.17 -1.31
C PHE A 77 -0.33 11.66 0.13
N GLY A 78 0.60 12.00 1.01
CA GLY A 78 0.58 11.61 2.42
C GLY A 78 1.01 12.72 3.36
N VAL A 79 0.72 12.56 4.64
CA VAL A 79 1.20 13.40 5.74
C VAL A 79 2.28 12.64 6.52
N GLU A 80 3.44 13.26 6.70
CA GLU A 80 4.51 12.76 7.56
C GLU A 80 4.15 13.00 9.02
N GLN A 81 4.06 11.93 9.80
CA GLN A 81 3.82 11.96 11.24
C GLN A 81 5.09 11.53 11.99
N GLU A 82 5.71 12.45 12.71
CA GLU A 82 6.94 12.20 13.47
C GLU A 82 6.68 11.25 14.66
N VAL A 83 7.54 10.24 14.79
CA VAL A 83 7.53 9.22 15.85
C VAL A 83 8.97 8.94 16.31
N ALA A 84 9.15 8.04 17.29
CA ALA A 84 10.47 7.64 17.78
C ALA A 84 10.44 6.19 18.30
N PHE A 85 9.95 5.27 17.48
CA PHE A 85 9.72 3.87 17.87
C PHE A 85 10.93 3.00 17.52
N ASN A 86 11.43 2.22 18.47
CA ASN A 86 12.62 1.37 18.32
C ASN A 86 12.49 0.03 19.08
N LEU A 87 13.48 -0.84 18.85
CA LEU A 87 13.51 -2.22 19.38
C LEU A 87 13.47 -2.32 20.91
N GLU A 88 13.79 -1.23 21.61
CA GLU A 88 13.84 -1.14 23.07
C GLU A 88 12.64 -0.43 23.72
N ASN A 89 11.88 0.39 22.98
CA ASN A 89 10.82 1.24 23.54
C ASN A 89 9.39 0.93 23.09
N SER A 90 9.20 0.10 22.07
CA SER A 90 7.88 -0.29 21.59
C SER A 90 7.85 -1.68 20.95
N GLY A 91 6.65 -2.17 20.65
CA GLY A 91 6.45 -3.45 19.98
C GLY A 91 6.65 -4.66 20.89
N THR A 92 6.48 -5.85 20.30
CA THR A 92 6.44 -7.12 21.05
C THR A 92 7.52 -8.06 20.55
N TRP A 93 8.30 -8.60 21.50
CA TRP A 93 9.32 -9.62 21.25
C TRP A 93 8.78 -11.03 21.54
N THR A 94 8.82 -11.91 20.54
CA THR A 94 8.51 -13.36 20.65
C THR A 94 9.75 -14.20 20.31
N PHE A 95 9.63 -15.53 20.46
CA PHE A 95 10.66 -16.49 20.04
C PHE A 95 10.01 -17.62 19.24
N GLU A 96 10.22 -17.62 17.93
CA GLU A 96 9.46 -18.43 16.96
C GLU A 96 10.40 -19.00 15.89
N GLU A 97 10.13 -20.23 15.44
CA GLU A 97 10.99 -21.02 14.54
C GLU A 97 12.48 -21.17 14.94
N GLY A 98 12.84 -20.76 16.16
CA GLY A 98 14.22 -20.72 16.65
C GLY A 98 14.92 -19.36 16.53
N MET A 99 14.20 -18.32 16.11
CA MET A 99 14.65 -16.93 16.00
C MET A 99 13.98 -16.04 17.04
N HIS A 100 14.61 -14.92 17.39
CA HIS A 100 13.94 -13.83 18.09
C HIS A 100 13.22 -12.97 17.06
N VAL A 101 11.98 -12.59 17.37
CA VAL A 101 11.11 -11.87 16.45
C VAL A 101 10.55 -10.66 17.16
N TRP A 102 10.70 -9.47 16.59
CA TRP A 102 10.08 -8.23 17.06
C TRP A 102 9.01 -7.79 16.09
N ARG A 103 7.86 -7.34 16.62
CA ARG A 103 6.75 -6.82 15.83
C ARG A 103 6.24 -5.50 16.37
N LEU A 104 5.98 -4.57 15.44
CA LEU A 104 5.43 -3.26 15.74
C LEU A 104 4.27 -2.97 14.79
N GLY A 105 3.06 -2.90 15.34
CA GLY A 105 1.84 -2.60 14.59
C GLY A 105 1.51 -1.11 14.59
N PHE A 106 0.94 -0.64 13.48
CA PHE A 106 0.52 0.73 13.25
C PHE A 106 -0.88 0.73 12.65
N ASN A 107 -1.83 1.46 13.24
CA ASN A 107 -3.11 1.77 12.63
C ASN A 107 -3.12 3.24 12.21
N CYS A 108 -3.49 3.51 10.96
CA CYS A 108 -3.55 4.84 10.37
C CYS A 108 -5.00 5.09 9.89
N PRO A 109 -5.88 5.64 10.75
CA PRO A 109 -7.31 5.77 10.44
C PRO A 109 -7.55 6.54 9.13
N ASN A 110 -8.31 5.94 8.20
CA ASN A 110 -8.61 6.49 6.87
C ASN A 110 -7.43 6.60 5.89
N ALA A 111 -6.26 6.03 6.19
CA ALA A 111 -5.16 5.94 5.24
C ALA A 111 -5.48 4.91 4.12
N LEU A 112 -5.23 5.31 2.88
CA LEU A 112 -5.30 4.43 1.70
C LEU A 112 -4.07 3.53 1.60
N ASN A 113 -2.91 4.09 1.97
CA ASN A 113 -1.61 3.45 1.90
C ASN A 113 -0.68 4.06 2.97
N VAL A 114 0.37 3.33 3.33
CA VAL A 114 1.33 3.74 4.36
C VAL A 114 2.77 3.44 3.89
N SER A 115 3.71 4.30 4.28
CA SER A 115 5.15 4.05 4.20
C SER A 115 5.87 4.60 5.45
N PHE A 116 7.17 4.35 5.57
CA PHE A 116 7.93 4.66 6.78
C PHE A 116 9.30 5.25 6.44
N MET A 117 9.79 6.19 7.27
CA MET A 117 11.21 6.55 7.29
C MET A 117 11.85 6.02 8.57
N LEU A 118 12.98 5.32 8.40
CA LEU A 118 13.83 4.87 9.49
C LEU A 118 15.04 5.81 9.63
N SER A 119 15.14 6.51 10.76
CA SER A 119 16.31 7.28 11.17
C SER A 119 17.48 6.37 11.53
N ARG A 120 17.17 5.16 12.04
CA ARG A 120 18.14 4.11 12.33
C ARG A 120 17.75 2.82 11.61
N PHE A 121 18.68 2.29 10.84
CA PHE A 121 18.63 0.97 10.22
C PHE A 121 20.05 0.41 10.12
N VAL A 122 20.41 -0.45 11.06
CA VAL A 122 21.68 -1.20 11.07
C VAL A 122 21.37 -2.64 11.46
N LEU A 123 21.24 -3.52 10.46
CA LEU A 123 20.98 -4.94 10.70
C LEU A 123 22.27 -5.76 10.75
N PRO A 124 22.41 -6.73 11.67
CA PRO A 124 23.50 -7.68 11.66
C PRO A 124 23.31 -8.72 10.54
N LYS A 125 24.34 -9.52 10.29
CA LYS A 125 24.25 -10.65 9.37
C LYS A 125 23.21 -11.67 9.88
N GLU A 126 22.45 -12.28 8.95
CA GLU A 126 21.38 -13.25 9.24
C GLU A 126 20.13 -12.68 9.94
N ALA A 127 20.02 -11.35 10.09
CA ALA A 127 18.79 -10.68 10.48
C ALA A 127 18.02 -10.15 9.26
N GLN A 128 16.69 -10.03 9.39
CA GLN A 128 15.78 -9.63 8.32
C GLN A 128 14.70 -8.66 8.86
N LEU A 129 14.31 -7.65 8.08
CA LEU A 129 13.14 -6.79 8.35
C LEU A 129 12.13 -6.92 7.21
N TYR A 130 10.85 -7.03 7.57
CA TYR A 130 9.71 -7.00 6.66
C TYR A 130 8.73 -5.89 7.07
N VAL A 131 7.91 -5.44 6.11
CA VAL A 131 6.71 -4.65 6.37
C VAL A 131 5.54 -5.34 5.66
N TYR A 132 4.41 -5.54 6.32
CA TYR A 132 3.21 -6.11 5.69
C TYR A 132 1.93 -5.44 6.17
N ASN A 133 0.88 -5.47 5.35
CA ASN A 133 -0.44 -4.98 5.76
C ASN A 133 -1.15 -5.99 6.68
N ALA A 134 -2.03 -5.51 7.57
CA ALA A 134 -2.67 -6.36 8.59
C ALA A 134 -3.45 -7.56 8.01
N GLN A 135 -3.93 -7.43 6.77
CA GLN A 135 -4.63 -8.47 6.02
C GLN A 135 -3.69 -9.56 5.47
N ARG A 136 -2.36 -9.40 5.60
CA ARG A 136 -1.30 -10.31 5.10
C ARG A 136 -1.43 -10.63 3.60
N THR A 137 -1.87 -9.66 2.80
CA THR A 137 -2.01 -9.79 1.34
C THR A 137 -0.80 -9.26 0.57
N ALA A 138 -0.07 -8.29 1.13
CA ALA A 138 1.12 -7.71 0.52
C ALA A 138 2.21 -7.42 1.56
N PHE A 139 3.48 -7.55 1.14
CA PHE A 139 4.64 -7.23 1.97
C PHE A 139 5.81 -6.63 1.18
N LEU A 140 6.68 -5.94 1.90
CA LEU A 140 8.00 -5.48 1.46
C LEU A 140 9.08 -6.16 2.31
N GLY A 141 10.28 -6.29 1.74
CA GLY A 141 11.39 -7.04 2.32
C GLY A 141 11.46 -8.50 1.82
N SER A 142 12.36 -9.34 2.31
CA SER A 142 13.29 -9.04 3.41
C SER A 142 14.29 -7.94 3.08
N PHE A 143 14.44 -7.00 4.01
CA PHE A 143 15.57 -6.09 4.11
C PHE A 143 16.60 -6.70 5.06
N THR A 144 17.89 -6.52 4.79
CA THR A 144 18.99 -7.29 5.40
C THR A 144 20.21 -6.40 5.68
N LEU A 145 21.31 -6.99 6.17
CA LEU A 145 22.62 -6.34 6.29
C LEU A 145 23.04 -5.60 4.99
N GLU A 146 22.72 -6.17 3.84
CA GLU A 146 22.98 -5.61 2.52
C GLU A 146 22.25 -4.26 2.27
N ASN A 147 21.23 -3.92 3.07
CA ASN A 147 20.53 -2.64 3.03
C ASN A 147 21.12 -1.56 3.95
N ASN A 148 22.11 -1.88 4.79
CA ASN A 148 22.76 -0.91 5.67
C ASN A 148 23.52 0.14 4.83
N LYS A 149 23.31 1.43 5.13
CA LYS A 149 23.89 2.56 4.38
C LYS A 149 24.90 3.32 5.24
N ASP A 150 25.81 4.06 4.61
CA ASP A 150 26.80 4.93 5.30
C ASP A 150 26.18 6.02 6.21
N TRP A 151 24.89 6.34 6.01
CA TRP A 151 24.13 7.26 6.87
C TRP A 151 23.25 6.56 7.92
N GLU A 152 23.33 5.23 7.99
CA GLU A 152 22.71 4.37 9.02
C GLU A 152 21.18 4.46 9.13
N GLY A 153 20.47 4.85 8.05
CA GLY A 153 19.00 4.90 7.97
C GLY A 153 18.43 4.46 6.62
N LEU A 154 17.11 4.32 6.53
CA LEU A 154 16.42 3.70 5.39
C LEU A 154 14.97 4.18 5.23
N SER A 155 14.62 4.78 4.09
CA SER A 155 13.22 5.00 3.71
C SER A 155 12.63 3.72 3.12
N LEU A 156 11.43 3.33 3.56
CA LEU A 156 10.69 2.15 3.10
C LEU A 156 9.66 2.53 2.01
N GLY A 157 9.25 1.53 1.23
CA GLY A 157 8.27 1.72 0.15
C GLY A 157 6.83 1.84 0.67
N VAL A 158 5.91 2.18 -0.25
CA VAL A 158 4.47 2.29 0.01
C VAL A 158 3.78 0.94 -0.16
N LEU A 159 2.93 0.59 0.82
CA LEU A 159 2.00 -0.55 0.79
C LEU A 159 0.55 -0.08 0.95
N ASP A 160 -0.38 -0.84 0.37
CA ASP A 160 -1.82 -0.59 0.46
C ASP A 160 -2.43 -1.06 1.78
N GLY A 161 -3.35 -0.24 2.31
CA GLY A 161 -4.09 -0.48 3.54
C GLY A 161 -3.84 0.55 4.63
N SER A 162 -4.78 0.64 5.56
CA SER A 162 -4.73 1.55 6.72
C SER A 162 -3.85 1.05 7.86
N SER A 163 -3.48 -0.24 7.88
CA SER A 163 -2.92 -0.90 9.06
C SER A 163 -1.72 -1.76 8.66
N MET A 164 -0.57 -1.50 9.27
CA MET A 164 0.73 -2.06 8.88
C MET A 164 1.47 -2.67 10.07
N ILE A 165 2.29 -3.69 9.81
CA ILE A 165 3.17 -4.30 10.80
C ILE A 165 4.59 -4.31 10.25
N LEU A 166 5.54 -3.81 11.05
CA LEU A 166 6.97 -4.06 10.89
C LEU A 166 7.31 -5.36 11.63
N GLU A 167 7.98 -6.30 10.97
CA GLU A 167 8.42 -7.57 11.57
C GLU A 167 9.93 -7.76 11.36
N TYR A 168 10.69 -7.77 12.45
CA TYR A 168 12.13 -7.94 12.48
C TYR A 168 12.50 -9.33 13.02
N HIS A 169 13.39 -10.05 12.33
CA HIS A 169 13.92 -11.35 12.74
C HIS A 169 15.40 -11.21 13.07
N GLU A 170 15.85 -11.83 14.16
CA GLU A 170 17.28 -12.07 14.40
C GLU A 170 17.58 -13.44 15.01
N SER A 171 18.73 -14.00 14.62
CA SER A 171 19.20 -15.28 15.14
C SER A 171 19.63 -15.18 16.62
N PRO A 172 19.62 -16.27 17.39
CA PRO A 172 20.24 -16.32 18.73
C PRO A 172 21.75 -16.04 18.76
N ALA A 173 22.42 -16.00 17.60
CA ALA A 173 23.83 -15.63 17.47
C ALA A 173 24.05 -14.13 17.20
N SER A 174 22.99 -13.43 16.76
CA SER A 174 22.97 -11.99 16.47
C SER A 174 22.11 -11.18 17.45
N TYR A 175 21.45 -11.84 18.42
CA TYR A 175 20.50 -11.23 19.37
C TYR A 175 21.03 -9.93 20.02
N GLY A 176 20.25 -8.86 19.90
CA GLY A 176 20.61 -7.52 20.40
C GLY A 176 21.77 -6.87 19.66
N MET A 177 21.96 -7.18 18.36
CA MET A 177 22.92 -6.49 17.48
C MET A 177 22.25 -5.70 16.34
N GLY A 178 20.92 -5.76 16.23
CA GLY A 178 20.14 -4.88 15.36
C GLY A 178 19.86 -3.53 16.00
N GLU A 179 19.83 -2.48 15.17
CA GLU A 179 19.39 -1.14 15.57
C GLU A 179 18.35 -0.65 14.54
N ILE A 180 17.10 -0.47 14.97
CA ILE A 180 15.99 0.06 14.15
C ILE A 180 15.30 1.17 14.92
N GLU A 181 15.07 2.32 14.28
CA GLU A 181 14.26 3.42 14.79
C GLU A 181 13.40 3.97 13.64
N VAL A 182 12.08 3.90 13.80
CA VAL A 182 11.09 4.57 12.96
C VAL A 182 10.99 6.01 13.44
N ASN A 183 11.25 6.98 12.56
CA ASN A 183 11.10 8.41 12.87
C ASN A 183 9.92 9.07 12.16
N GLN A 184 9.43 8.51 11.05
CA GLN A 184 8.19 8.96 10.41
C GLN A 184 7.32 7.78 10.00
N VAL A 185 6.02 7.91 10.26
CA VAL A 185 4.96 7.17 9.57
C VAL A 185 4.33 8.12 8.54
N ILE A 186 4.26 7.69 7.28
CA ILE A 186 3.69 8.48 6.20
C ILE A 186 2.27 7.98 5.96
N HIS A 187 1.30 8.78 6.38
CA HIS A 187 -0.14 8.51 6.29
C HIS A 187 -0.66 8.93 4.91
N GLY A 188 -0.79 8.00 3.97
CA GLY A 188 -1.24 8.26 2.60
C GLY A 188 -2.75 8.48 2.50
N TYR A 189 -3.18 9.69 2.14
CA TYR A 189 -4.59 10.10 2.02
C TYR A 189 -5.05 10.29 0.55
N ARG A 190 -4.10 10.30 -0.39
CA ARG A 190 -4.26 10.06 -1.84
C ARG A 190 -3.41 8.85 -2.19
N SER A 191 -3.70 8.17 -3.31
CA SER A 191 -2.97 6.94 -3.65
C SER A 191 -2.06 7.04 -4.87
N LEU A 192 -0.87 6.43 -4.73
CA LEU A 192 0.01 6.01 -5.81
C LEU A 192 -0.42 4.64 -6.39
N LEU A 193 -1.34 3.95 -5.71
CA LEU A 193 -1.84 2.62 -6.03
C LEU A 193 -3.37 2.68 -6.04
N ASN A 194 -3.98 2.64 -7.23
CA ASN A 194 -5.43 2.55 -7.32
C ASN A 194 -5.83 1.15 -7.76
N HIS A 195 -6.60 0.47 -6.92
CA HIS A 195 -7.33 -0.74 -7.31
C HIS A 195 -8.72 -0.30 -7.75
N GLN A 196 -9.11 -0.64 -8.98
CA GLN A 196 -10.36 -0.20 -9.59
C GLN A 196 -11.60 -0.68 -8.82
N ASP A 197 -11.44 -1.71 -7.99
CA ASP A 197 -12.47 -2.36 -7.18
C ASP A 197 -12.65 -1.75 -5.77
N ALA A 198 -11.79 -0.79 -5.36
CA ALA A 198 -11.77 -0.24 -3.99
C ALA A 198 -12.50 1.11 -3.84
N VAL A 199 -12.96 1.73 -4.93
CA VAL A 199 -13.58 3.08 -4.90
C VAL A 199 -15.07 2.97 -4.53
N LEU A 200 -15.35 3.00 -3.22
CA LEU A 200 -16.68 3.36 -2.71
C LEU A 200 -17.14 4.68 -3.33
N ALA A 201 -18.45 4.84 -3.54
CA ALA A 201 -18.99 6.00 -4.26
C ALA A 201 -18.67 7.36 -3.60
N GLU A 202 -18.39 7.38 -2.29
CA GLU A 202 -17.95 8.57 -1.53
C GLU A 202 -16.49 8.96 -1.80
N MET A 203 -15.66 8.05 -2.33
CA MET A 203 -14.26 8.31 -2.65
C MET A 203 -14.05 8.79 -4.09
N ALA A 204 -15.10 8.90 -4.90
CA ALA A 204 -15.03 9.40 -6.28
C ALA A 204 -14.52 10.86 -6.38
N ASP A 205 -14.77 11.68 -5.36
CA ASP A 205 -14.24 13.06 -5.26
C ASP A 205 -12.81 13.11 -4.67
N ARG A 206 -12.26 11.97 -4.22
CA ARG A 206 -10.99 11.88 -3.48
C ARG A 206 -9.85 11.27 -4.33
N LEU A 207 -9.59 11.92 -5.46
CA LEU A 207 -8.45 11.71 -6.39
C LEU A 207 -7.79 10.32 -6.34
N GLY A 208 -8.45 9.39 -7.00
CA GLY A 208 -7.79 8.33 -7.75
C GLY A 208 -8.78 7.71 -8.74
N PRO A 209 -8.36 7.41 -9.99
CA PRO A 209 -7.19 6.54 -10.19
C PRO A 209 -5.77 7.15 -10.11
N PHE A 210 -4.88 7.35 -11.09
CA PHE A 210 -4.81 7.05 -12.52
C PHE A 210 -5.79 7.89 -13.35
N GLY A 211 -5.61 9.21 -13.21
CA GLY A 211 -6.65 10.26 -13.16
C GLY A 211 -6.24 11.43 -12.24
N ASN A 212 -5.13 11.27 -11.51
CA ASN A 212 -4.40 12.36 -10.84
C ASN A 212 -3.72 13.25 -11.89
N SER A 213 -3.22 12.62 -12.96
CA SER A 213 -2.81 13.31 -14.19
C SER A 213 -4.01 13.59 -15.10
N GLY A 214 -3.96 14.70 -15.83
CA GLY A 214 -5.04 15.15 -16.70
C GLY A 214 -5.33 14.18 -17.86
N ALA A 215 -6.61 14.10 -18.26
CA ALA A 215 -7.14 13.13 -19.23
C ALA A 215 -6.65 13.30 -20.70
N CYS A 216 -5.62 14.10 -20.94
CA CYS A 216 -4.91 14.21 -22.22
C CYS A 216 -3.51 13.57 -22.21
N ASN A 217 -3.02 13.15 -21.05
CA ASN A 217 -1.80 12.36 -20.93
C ASN A 217 -2.02 10.95 -21.51
N ILE A 218 -0.96 10.36 -22.06
CA ILE A 218 -1.01 9.06 -22.74
C ILE A 218 -0.21 8.06 -21.91
N ASN A 219 -0.81 6.94 -21.48
CA ASN A 219 -0.09 5.86 -20.81
C ASN A 219 1.02 5.31 -21.73
N VAL A 220 2.22 5.05 -21.18
CA VAL A 220 3.40 4.67 -21.98
C VAL A 220 3.24 3.37 -22.80
N ASN A 221 2.24 2.53 -22.45
CA ASN A 221 1.89 1.30 -23.16
C ASN A 221 0.63 1.43 -24.05
N CYS A 222 0.30 2.65 -24.46
CA CYS A 222 -0.57 2.92 -25.60
C CYS A 222 0.17 2.71 -26.94
N PRO A 223 -0.55 2.54 -28.07
CA PRO A 223 0.07 2.32 -29.39
C PRO A 223 1.09 3.40 -29.81
N GLU A 224 0.91 4.63 -29.35
CA GLU A 224 1.85 5.75 -29.53
C GLU A 224 3.23 5.47 -28.91
N GLY A 225 3.27 4.75 -27.78
CA GLY A 225 4.50 4.37 -27.08
C GLY A 225 5.12 3.06 -27.53
N ALA A 226 4.64 2.45 -28.63
CA ALA A 226 5.12 1.15 -29.11
C ALA A 226 6.61 1.15 -29.49
N ASP A 227 7.13 2.27 -30.03
CA ASP A 227 8.55 2.41 -30.39
C ASP A 227 9.45 2.71 -29.16
N TRP A 228 8.86 3.08 -28.01
CA TRP A 228 9.55 3.64 -26.84
C TRP A 228 9.66 2.64 -25.66
N GLN A 229 9.48 1.35 -25.96
CA GLN A 229 9.42 0.26 -24.98
C GLN A 229 10.77 -0.06 -24.32
N THR A 230 11.86 0.54 -24.78
CA THR A 230 13.19 0.48 -24.15
C THR A 230 13.47 1.68 -23.27
N GLU A 231 13.24 2.89 -23.76
CA GLU A 231 13.55 4.13 -23.04
C GLU A 231 12.65 4.28 -21.81
N LYS A 232 11.40 3.77 -21.86
CA LYS A 232 10.53 3.74 -20.69
C LYS A 232 11.15 2.98 -19.50
N ARG A 233 12.04 1.99 -19.74
CA ARG A 233 12.63 1.16 -18.67
C ARG A 233 13.77 1.84 -17.93
N SER A 234 14.22 3.02 -18.39
CA SER A 234 15.13 3.86 -17.61
C SER A 234 14.41 4.80 -16.65
N VAL A 235 13.14 5.13 -16.92
CA VAL A 235 12.37 6.15 -16.19
C VAL A 235 11.74 5.60 -14.91
N ALA A 236 11.87 6.37 -13.83
CA ALA A 236 11.29 6.07 -12.52
C ALA A 236 10.70 7.32 -11.85
N LEU A 237 9.64 7.10 -11.07
CA LEU A 237 9.06 8.11 -10.16
C LEU A 237 9.96 8.26 -8.92
N ILE A 238 10.16 9.49 -8.47
CA ILE A 238 10.87 9.82 -7.23
C ILE A 238 9.85 10.20 -6.16
N VAL A 239 9.81 9.44 -5.07
CA VAL A 239 9.05 9.77 -3.85
C VAL A 239 10.00 10.18 -2.75
N ASN A 240 9.60 11.17 -1.94
CA ASN A 240 10.26 11.53 -0.70
C ASN A 240 9.19 11.86 0.34
N GLY A 241 9.17 11.08 1.44
CA GLY A 241 8.14 11.22 2.47
C GLY A 241 6.72 11.12 1.89
N GLY A 242 5.85 12.05 2.28
CA GLY A 242 4.47 12.13 1.80
C GLY A 242 4.26 12.72 0.39
N SER A 243 5.32 12.86 -0.42
CA SER A 243 5.26 13.53 -1.73
C SER A 243 5.81 12.70 -2.89
N ALA A 244 5.03 12.60 -3.98
CA ALA A 244 5.50 12.17 -5.29
C ALA A 244 6.18 13.36 -5.96
N TYR A 245 7.48 13.43 -5.78
CA TYR A 245 8.20 14.69 -5.75
C TYR A 245 8.66 15.13 -7.14
N CYS A 246 9.33 14.23 -7.87
CA CYS A 246 9.85 14.46 -9.22
C CYS A 246 9.94 13.14 -10.02
N THR A 247 10.41 13.23 -11.26
CA THR A 247 10.79 12.11 -12.12
C THR A 247 12.32 12.10 -12.35
N GLY A 248 12.88 10.97 -12.75
CA GLY A 248 14.20 10.94 -13.39
C GLY A 248 14.39 9.71 -14.26
N ALA A 249 15.62 9.52 -14.77
CA ALA A 249 15.99 8.36 -15.58
C ALA A 249 17.41 7.87 -15.32
N LEU A 250 17.60 6.54 -15.33
CA LEU A 250 18.93 5.93 -15.41
C LEU A 250 19.61 6.34 -16.71
N ILE A 251 20.89 6.67 -16.65
CA ILE A 251 21.68 7.19 -17.77
C ILE A 251 23.00 6.45 -17.93
N ASN A 252 23.31 6.02 -19.15
CA ASN A 252 24.48 5.22 -19.46
C ASN A 252 25.79 6.04 -19.38
N ASN A 253 26.94 5.37 -19.21
CA ASN A 253 28.26 5.97 -19.22
C ASN A 253 29.20 5.22 -20.18
N THR A 254 30.28 5.84 -20.65
CA THR A 254 31.13 5.27 -21.72
C THR A 254 31.90 3.98 -21.36
N ALA A 255 31.82 3.48 -20.12
CA ALA A 255 32.29 2.15 -19.75
C ALA A 255 31.25 1.03 -19.99
N ASN A 256 29.96 1.37 -20.20
CA ASN A 256 28.84 0.43 -20.33
C ASN A 256 28.83 -0.62 -19.20
N ASP A 257 28.93 -0.17 -17.94
CA ASP A 257 29.12 -1.03 -16.76
C ASP A 257 27.87 -1.21 -15.88
N GLY A 258 26.81 -0.43 -16.11
CA GLY A 258 25.59 -0.46 -15.30
C GLY A 258 25.69 0.27 -13.96
N THR A 259 26.68 1.14 -13.77
CA THR A 259 26.74 2.04 -12.60
C THR A 259 25.45 2.88 -12.53
N PRO A 260 24.71 2.90 -11.41
CA PRO A 260 23.34 3.43 -11.33
C PRO A 260 23.27 4.96 -11.26
N TYR A 261 23.81 5.61 -12.29
CA TYR A 261 23.68 7.04 -12.49
C TYR A 261 22.25 7.39 -12.94
N PHE A 262 21.65 8.35 -12.26
CA PHE A 262 20.26 8.75 -12.40
C PHE A 262 20.18 10.27 -12.60
N LEU A 263 19.65 10.69 -13.74
CA LEU A 263 19.46 12.09 -14.14
C LEU A 263 18.10 12.58 -13.63
N THR A 264 18.08 13.76 -13.01
CA THR A 264 16.87 14.50 -12.64
C THR A 264 17.15 16.02 -12.68
N ALA A 265 16.21 16.86 -12.26
CA ALA A 265 16.38 18.31 -12.27
C ALA A 265 17.08 18.84 -11.00
N ASN A 266 17.77 19.98 -11.12
CA ASN A 266 18.45 20.63 -9.99
C ASN A 266 17.44 21.25 -9.00
N HIS A 267 16.33 21.80 -9.47
CA HIS A 267 15.27 22.28 -8.57
C HIS A 267 14.61 21.15 -7.75
N CYS A 268 14.75 19.88 -8.16
CA CYS A 268 14.26 18.74 -7.40
C CYS A 268 15.15 18.35 -6.20
N ILE A 269 16.35 18.91 -6.03
CA ILE A 269 17.32 18.36 -5.08
C ILE A 269 17.06 18.82 -3.63
N GLY A 270 16.52 17.90 -2.84
CA GLY A 270 16.57 17.86 -1.38
C GLY A 270 17.70 16.94 -0.89
N THR A 271 17.34 15.82 -0.25
CA THR A 271 18.27 14.81 0.29
C THR A 271 18.09 13.46 -0.42
N PRO A 272 18.79 13.18 -1.54
CA PRO A 272 18.58 11.96 -2.32
C PRO A 272 18.74 10.64 -1.57
N ASN A 273 19.41 10.62 -0.41
CA ASN A 273 19.61 9.43 0.40
C ASN A 273 18.31 8.93 1.09
N THR A 274 17.30 9.79 1.24
CA THR A 274 15.97 9.48 1.80
C THR A 274 14.90 9.20 0.73
N TRP A 275 15.24 9.23 -0.55
CA TRP A 275 14.28 9.07 -1.65
C TRP A 275 13.97 7.60 -1.94
N VAL A 276 12.79 7.32 -2.50
CA VAL A 276 12.42 6.01 -3.06
C VAL A 276 12.15 6.18 -4.56
N TYR A 277 12.81 5.38 -5.38
CA TYR A 277 12.75 5.42 -6.84
C TYR A 277 11.95 4.22 -7.34
N TYR A 278 10.76 4.45 -7.89
CA TYR A 278 9.85 3.40 -8.37
C TYR A 278 10.03 3.16 -9.88
N PHE A 279 10.61 2.02 -10.22
CA PHE A 279 10.79 1.53 -11.59
C PHE A 279 9.54 0.78 -12.05
N ASN A 280 9.31 0.77 -13.37
CA ASN A 280 8.17 0.09 -14.01
C ASN A 280 6.79 0.40 -13.39
N HIS A 281 6.65 1.57 -12.75
CA HIS A 281 5.38 2.08 -12.26
C HIS A 281 4.55 2.59 -13.46
N GLU A 282 3.94 1.65 -14.17
CA GLU A 282 3.20 1.83 -15.41
C GLU A 282 2.10 0.77 -15.54
N SER A 283 1.06 1.08 -16.34
CA SER A 283 -0.03 0.16 -16.62
C SER A 283 0.35 -0.87 -17.68
N SER A 284 -0.10 -2.10 -17.48
CA SER A 284 0.02 -3.20 -18.45
C SER A 284 -0.71 -2.96 -19.78
N SER A 285 -1.59 -1.95 -19.85
CA SER A 285 -2.38 -1.63 -21.04
C SER A 285 -2.63 -0.12 -21.21
N CYS A 286 -3.03 0.30 -22.42
CA CYS A 286 -3.31 1.70 -22.72
C CYS A 286 -4.37 2.33 -21.80
N SER A 287 -5.43 1.59 -21.46
CA SER A 287 -6.55 2.06 -20.64
C SER A 287 -6.50 1.61 -19.17
N GLY A 288 -5.47 0.86 -18.76
CA GLY A 288 -5.38 0.31 -17.41
C GLY A 288 -5.07 1.36 -16.34
N THR A 289 -5.56 1.09 -15.13
CA THR A 289 -5.55 2.00 -13.97
C THR A 289 -4.85 1.41 -12.74
N THR A 290 -3.92 0.46 -12.95
CA THR A 290 -3.06 -0.15 -11.92
C THR A 290 -1.60 -0.15 -12.37
N GLY A 291 -0.64 -0.21 -11.43
CA GLY A 291 0.80 -0.27 -11.72
C GLY A 291 1.61 -0.59 -10.46
N PRO A 292 2.75 -1.31 -10.57
CA PRO A 292 3.46 -1.83 -9.39
C PRO A 292 4.25 -0.76 -8.61
N THR A 293 4.37 -0.96 -7.30
CA THR A 293 5.29 -0.22 -6.39
C THR A 293 6.37 -1.12 -5.78
N ASN A 294 6.22 -2.44 -5.85
CA ASN A 294 7.20 -3.43 -5.36
C ASN A 294 8.50 -3.49 -6.19
N GLN A 295 8.64 -2.62 -7.20
CA GLN A 295 9.86 -2.46 -8.00
C GLN A 295 10.56 -1.14 -7.66
N SER A 296 11.20 -1.08 -6.49
CA SER A 296 11.78 0.16 -5.95
C SER A 296 13.23 0.04 -5.49
N VAL A 297 13.89 1.20 -5.41
CA VAL A 297 15.23 1.38 -4.82
C VAL A 297 15.17 2.55 -3.83
N SER A 298 15.78 2.42 -2.65
CA SER A 298 15.82 3.49 -1.63
C SER A 298 17.21 4.13 -1.56
N GLY A 299 17.25 5.45 -1.70
CA GLY A 299 18.39 6.34 -1.50
C GLY A 299 19.37 6.40 -2.66
N GLY A 300 19.99 7.56 -2.83
CA GLY A 300 21.17 7.80 -3.66
C GLY A 300 22.07 8.91 -3.12
N SER A 301 23.26 9.05 -3.72
CA SER A 301 24.24 10.10 -3.43
C SER A 301 24.29 11.14 -4.55
N LEU A 302 24.18 12.42 -4.20
CA LEU A 302 24.28 13.51 -5.17
C LEU A 302 25.72 13.65 -5.70
N LEU A 303 25.92 13.44 -7.00
CA LEU A 303 27.23 13.51 -7.66
C LEU A 303 27.58 14.91 -8.15
N VAL A 304 26.59 15.59 -8.75
CA VAL A 304 26.70 16.96 -9.27
C VAL A 304 25.31 17.54 -9.51
N GLN A 305 25.14 18.84 -9.28
CA GLN A 305 23.98 19.61 -9.73
C GLN A 305 24.38 20.99 -10.24
N ASN A 306 23.59 21.57 -11.15
CA ASN A 306 23.81 22.93 -11.61
C ASN A 306 22.56 23.59 -12.21
N GLY A 307 22.14 24.72 -11.62
CA GLY A 307 21.10 25.60 -12.17
C GLY A 307 21.42 26.21 -13.55
N GLY A 308 22.67 26.16 -14.04
CA GLY A 308 23.05 26.63 -15.38
C GLY A 308 22.42 25.85 -16.54
N SER A 309 21.90 24.66 -16.27
CA SER A 309 21.01 23.88 -17.16
C SER A 309 19.98 23.09 -16.35
N ASP A 310 19.65 23.58 -15.15
CA ASP A 310 18.82 22.95 -14.11
C ASP A 310 18.89 21.42 -14.02
N PHE A 311 20.10 20.85 -14.04
CA PHE A 311 20.30 19.39 -14.01
C PHE A 311 20.92 18.93 -12.69
N ALA A 312 20.59 17.71 -12.28
CA ALA A 312 21.30 16.98 -11.23
C ALA A 312 21.55 15.53 -11.65
N LEU A 313 22.69 15.01 -11.24
CA LEU A 313 23.08 13.61 -11.41
C LEU A 313 23.30 13.00 -10.03
N ILE A 314 22.65 11.86 -9.80
CA ILE A 314 22.69 11.08 -8.57
C ILE A 314 23.26 9.70 -8.91
N GLU A 315 24.00 9.08 -8.00
CA GLU A 315 24.28 7.64 -8.02
C GLU A 315 23.33 6.98 -7.03
N LEU A 316 22.43 6.10 -7.47
CA LEU A 316 21.58 5.35 -6.53
C LEU A 316 22.48 4.52 -5.61
N SER A 317 22.05 4.23 -4.37
CA SER A 317 22.88 3.54 -3.35
C SER A 317 23.32 2.11 -3.74
N SER A 318 22.88 1.65 -4.91
CA SER A 318 22.74 0.25 -5.30
C SER A 318 22.09 0.19 -6.69
N ALA A 319 22.49 -0.76 -7.53
CA ALA A 319 21.84 -0.97 -8.83
C ALA A 319 20.46 -1.65 -8.67
N PRO A 320 19.46 -1.34 -9.52
CA PRO A 320 18.21 -2.10 -9.54
C PRO A 320 18.43 -3.58 -9.93
N PRO A 321 17.60 -4.51 -9.44
CA PRO A 321 17.59 -5.90 -9.87
C PRO A 321 17.55 -6.10 -11.39
N ALA A 322 18.25 -7.13 -11.87
CA ALA A 322 18.07 -7.61 -13.24
C ALA A 322 16.61 -8.06 -13.53
N SER A 323 15.86 -8.50 -12.51
CA SER A 323 14.43 -8.83 -12.62
C SER A 323 13.53 -7.62 -12.86
N TYR A 324 13.97 -6.39 -12.59
CA TYR A 324 13.25 -5.18 -12.98
C TYR A 324 13.50 -4.81 -14.46
N ASN A 325 14.40 -5.52 -15.17
CA ASN A 325 14.67 -5.32 -16.61
C ASN A 325 14.95 -3.85 -17.01
N VAL A 326 15.59 -3.09 -16.12
CA VAL A 326 15.83 -1.65 -16.31
C VAL A 326 16.79 -1.38 -17.47
N GLU A 327 16.62 -0.23 -18.11
CA GLU A 327 17.54 0.27 -19.13
C GLU A 327 18.30 1.50 -18.60
N TYR A 328 19.52 1.71 -19.07
CA TYR A 328 20.33 2.90 -18.85
C TYR A 328 20.30 3.68 -20.16
N ALA A 329 19.62 4.82 -20.18
CA ALA A 329 19.37 5.56 -21.41
C ALA A 329 20.66 6.10 -22.07
N GLY A 330 20.67 6.11 -23.40
CA GLY A 330 21.70 6.81 -24.19
C GLY A 330 21.58 8.33 -24.07
N TRP A 331 22.57 9.07 -24.57
CA TRP A 331 22.60 10.53 -24.52
C TRP A 331 23.31 11.19 -25.71
N ASP A 332 22.99 12.45 -25.98
CA ASP A 332 23.66 13.31 -26.96
C ASP A 332 24.03 14.67 -26.32
N HIS A 333 25.32 14.97 -26.25
CA HIS A 333 25.85 16.27 -25.79
C HIS A 333 26.43 17.13 -26.93
N SER A 334 26.23 16.76 -28.19
CA SER A 334 26.66 17.56 -29.35
C SER A 334 26.03 18.95 -29.38
N GLY A 335 24.83 19.09 -28.79
CA GLY A 335 24.04 20.33 -28.83
C GLY A 335 23.44 20.63 -30.21
N ALA A 336 23.42 19.65 -31.11
CA ALA A 336 22.63 19.71 -32.34
C ALA A 336 21.14 19.86 -32.01
N THR A 337 20.42 20.64 -32.82
CA THR A 337 18.95 20.71 -32.72
C THR A 337 18.36 19.41 -33.29
N PRO A 338 17.52 18.68 -32.54
CA PRO A 338 16.86 17.47 -33.02
C PRO A 338 15.67 17.86 -33.94
N SER A 339 15.18 16.91 -34.73
CA SER A 339 14.04 17.11 -35.64
C SER A 339 12.68 17.02 -34.95
N SER A 340 12.63 16.28 -33.84
CA SER A 340 11.48 15.96 -32.99
C SER A 340 12.00 15.54 -31.62
N ALA A 341 11.15 15.54 -30.61
CA ALA A 341 11.51 15.11 -29.26
C ALA A 341 10.35 14.43 -28.52
N VAL A 342 10.68 13.57 -27.56
CA VAL A 342 9.72 12.78 -26.77
C VAL A 342 10.05 12.87 -25.29
N GLY A 343 9.04 13.13 -24.46
CA GLY A 343 9.15 13.08 -23.00
C GLY A 343 8.51 11.81 -22.44
N ILE A 344 9.15 11.15 -21.48
CA ILE A 344 8.59 10.01 -20.74
C ILE A 344 8.70 10.34 -19.24
N HIS A 345 7.57 10.43 -18.55
CA HIS A 345 7.47 11.17 -17.29
C HIS A 345 6.34 10.67 -16.35
N HIS A 346 6.37 11.09 -15.08
CA HIS A 346 5.29 10.84 -14.11
C HIS A 346 4.57 12.16 -13.74
N PRO A 347 3.47 12.52 -14.43
CA PRO A 347 2.66 13.70 -14.10
C PRO A 347 1.78 13.44 -12.88
N SER A 348 1.70 14.40 -11.95
CA SER A 348 0.88 14.38 -10.73
C SER A 348 1.03 13.10 -9.89
N GLY A 349 2.25 12.55 -9.81
CA GLY A 349 2.52 11.27 -9.13
C GLY A 349 1.88 10.03 -9.76
N ASP A 350 1.18 10.19 -10.88
CA ASP A 350 0.52 9.13 -11.65
C ASP A 350 1.56 8.22 -12.34
N LEU A 351 1.07 7.25 -13.10
CA LEU A 351 1.90 6.36 -13.92
C LEU A 351 2.83 7.10 -14.87
N LYS A 352 3.81 6.35 -15.36
CA LYS A 352 4.61 6.69 -16.52
C LYS A 352 3.73 6.98 -17.76
N LYS A 353 3.72 8.24 -18.18
CA LYS A 353 3.09 8.74 -19.41
C LYS A 353 4.14 9.10 -20.46
N ILE A 354 3.67 9.36 -21.68
CA ILE A 354 4.50 9.76 -22.82
C ILE A 354 3.89 10.96 -23.57
N CYS A 355 4.74 11.90 -24.02
CA CYS A 355 4.35 13.08 -24.80
C CYS A 355 5.31 13.35 -25.97
N PHE A 356 4.80 13.92 -27.07
CA PHE A 356 5.48 14.02 -28.36
C PHE A 356 5.46 15.44 -28.96
N GLU A 357 6.63 15.94 -29.35
CA GLU A 357 6.86 17.18 -30.11
C GLU A 357 7.45 16.76 -31.47
N ASN A 358 6.69 16.95 -32.55
CA ASN A 358 7.02 16.51 -33.90
C ASN A 358 7.76 17.59 -34.71
N ASN A 359 7.96 18.78 -34.13
CA ASN A 359 8.75 19.86 -34.70
C ASN A 359 10.13 19.92 -34.02
N ALA A 360 11.05 20.72 -34.56
CA ALA A 360 12.37 20.90 -33.97
C ALA A 360 12.31 21.83 -32.73
N PRO A 361 12.66 21.36 -31.51
CA PRO A 361 12.84 22.20 -30.33
C PRO A 361 13.94 23.24 -30.56
N TYR A 362 13.77 24.43 -29.99
CA TYR A 362 14.74 25.52 -30.16
C TYR A 362 15.50 25.85 -28.88
N GLN A 363 16.67 26.46 -29.04
CA GLN A 363 17.58 26.80 -27.94
C GLN A 363 17.17 28.14 -27.33
N SER A 364 16.91 28.17 -26.02
CA SER A 364 16.44 29.34 -25.26
C SER A 364 17.11 29.40 -23.87
N SER A 365 16.68 30.34 -23.03
CA SER A 365 17.13 30.43 -21.63
C SER A 365 16.01 30.89 -20.69
N THR A 366 15.78 30.13 -19.61
CA THR A 366 14.77 30.40 -18.58
C THR A 366 15.46 30.43 -17.22
N GLY A 367 15.19 31.41 -16.35
CA GLY A 367 15.85 31.54 -15.03
C GLY A 367 17.37 31.78 -15.05
N GLY A 368 18.00 31.79 -16.22
CA GLY A 368 19.45 31.71 -16.42
C GLY A 368 19.92 30.35 -16.92
N ALA A 369 19.16 29.29 -16.66
CA ALA A 369 19.36 27.96 -17.22
C ALA A 369 19.28 27.98 -18.75
N GLN A 370 20.14 27.21 -19.42
CA GLN A 370 20.10 27.03 -20.86
C GLN A 370 19.19 25.85 -21.22
N VAL A 371 18.15 26.10 -22.01
CA VAL A 371 17.03 25.15 -22.21
C VAL A 371 16.76 24.84 -23.69
N TRP A 372 16.26 23.63 -23.93
CA TRP A 372 15.42 23.33 -25.09
C TRP A 372 14.01 23.86 -24.79
N TRP A 373 13.40 24.51 -25.77
CA TRP A 373 12.03 25.00 -25.68
C TRP A 373 11.13 24.18 -26.59
N ILE A 374 10.14 23.53 -25.99
CA ILE A 374 9.03 22.83 -26.64
C ILE A 374 7.89 23.84 -26.75
N ASN A 375 7.49 24.21 -27.95
CA ASN A 375 6.53 25.33 -28.11
C ASN A 375 5.11 24.93 -27.69
N GLN A 376 4.75 23.71 -28.03
CA GLN A 376 3.52 22.99 -27.69
C GLN A 376 3.82 21.50 -27.89
N TRP A 377 3.10 20.61 -27.22
CA TRP A 377 3.11 19.19 -27.58
C TRP A 377 2.08 18.93 -28.69
N GLU A 378 2.33 17.98 -29.60
CA GLU A 378 1.28 17.45 -30.48
C GLU A 378 0.42 16.41 -29.76
N LEU A 379 1.01 15.62 -28.86
CA LEU A 379 0.36 14.55 -28.09
C LEU A 379 0.90 14.55 -26.65
N GLY A 380 0.01 14.34 -25.67
CA GLY A 380 0.35 14.46 -24.25
C GLY A 380 0.67 15.89 -23.79
N VAL A 381 1.14 16.01 -22.55
CA VAL A 381 1.70 17.21 -21.88
C VAL A 381 2.68 16.75 -20.79
N THR A 382 3.25 17.68 -20.02
CA THR A 382 3.79 17.39 -18.68
C THR A 382 3.01 18.16 -17.62
N GLU A 383 3.00 17.71 -16.36
CA GLU A 383 2.25 18.32 -15.22
C GLU A 383 3.16 18.28 -13.95
N PRO A 384 2.73 18.67 -12.72
CA PRO A 384 3.59 18.58 -11.52
C PRO A 384 4.22 17.20 -11.33
N GLY A 385 5.36 17.08 -10.63
CA GLY A 385 6.09 15.81 -10.48
C GLY A 385 6.76 15.27 -11.76
N SER A 386 6.40 15.77 -12.96
CA SER A 386 7.11 15.43 -14.21
C SER A 386 8.53 16.00 -14.26
N SER A 387 8.87 16.95 -13.38
CA SER A 387 10.18 17.60 -13.29
C SER A 387 11.32 16.59 -13.21
N GLY A 388 12.42 16.85 -13.92
CA GLY A 388 13.56 15.95 -14.03
C GLY A 388 13.39 14.77 -14.99
N SER A 389 12.20 14.55 -15.58
CA SER A 389 12.01 13.56 -16.63
C SER A 389 12.90 13.80 -17.86
N PRO A 390 13.37 12.74 -18.55
CA PRO A 390 14.19 12.88 -19.75
C PRO A 390 13.41 13.41 -20.95
N LEU A 391 14.08 14.25 -21.74
CA LEU A 391 13.75 14.53 -23.14
C LEU A 391 14.65 13.70 -24.04
N PHE A 392 14.06 12.86 -24.87
CA PHE A 392 14.73 12.09 -25.90
C PHE A 392 14.67 12.79 -27.26
N ASP A 393 15.72 12.64 -28.07
CA ASP A 393 15.72 13.04 -29.48
C ASP A 393 15.15 11.94 -30.41
N GLN A 394 15.08 12.23 -31.72
CA GLN A 394 14.74 11.22 -32.73
C GLN A 394 15.71 10.03 -32.84
N ASN A 395 16.79 9.99 -32.04
CA ASN A 395 17.70 8.87 -31.92
C ASN A 395 17.51 8.05 -30.64
N HIS A 396 16.45 8.29 -29.86
CA HIS A 396 16.19 7.67 -28.55
C HIS A 396 17.27 7.99 -27.50
N ARG A 397 17.96 9.14 -27.64
CA ARG A 397 19.01 9.60 -26.70
C ARG A 397 18.56 10.81 -25.90
N ILE A 398 18.91 10.83 -24.61
CA ILE A 398 18.68 11.97 -23.72
C ILE A 398 19.44 13.20 -24.22
N ILE A 399 18.70 14.29 -24.46
CA ILE A 399 19.20 15.62 -24.84
C ILE A 399 18.92 16.68 -23.77
N GLY A 400 18.16 16.34 -22.73
CA GLY A 400 17.84 17.22 -21.61
C GLY A 400 16.91 16.58 -20.58
N GLN A 401 16.58 17.32 -19.54
CA GLN A 401 15.66 16.90 -18.47
C GLN A 401 14.67 18.03 -18.10
N LEU A 402 13.43 17.72 -17.73
CA LEU A 402 12.38 18.74 -17.57
C LEU A 402 12.72 19.70 -16.45
N TYR A 403 12.76 21.00 -16.77
CA TYR A 403 12.90 22.07 -15.78
C TYR A 403 11.51 22.64 -15.43
N GLY A 404 10.62 22.82 -16.41
CA GLY A 404 9.23 23.19 -16.13
C GLY A 404 8.50 23.73 -17.35
N GLY A 405 7.36 24.40 -17.13
CA GLY A 405 6.58 25.00 -18.19
C GLY A 405 5.12 25.26 -17.82
N ALA A 406 4.33 25.58 -18.84
CA ALA A 406 2.92 25.91 -18.73
C ALA A 406 2.00 24.91 -19.48
N ALA A 407 2.54 23.90 -20.16
CA ALA A 407 1.74 22.82 -20.73
C ALA A 407 0.92 22.11 -19.63
N ALA A 408 -0.34 21.82 -19.91
CA ALA A 408 -1.24 21.07 -19.02
C ALA A 408 -2.44 20.58 -19.82
N CYS A 409 -3.19 19.61 -19.29
CA CYS A 409 -4.43 19.20 -19.93
C CYS A 409 -5.55 20.24 -19.80
N SER A 410 -6.43 20.24 -20.80
CA SER A 410 -7.65 21.04 -20.89
C SER A 410 -8.80 20.11 -21.27
N GLY A 411 -9.17 19.23 -20.34
CA GLY A 411 -9.92 18.00 -20.64
C GLY A 411 -9.03 17.01 -21.41
N SER A 412 -9.59 16.26 -22.36
CA SER A 412 -8.87 15.27 -23.18
C SER A 412 -8.03 15.89 -24.33
N SER A 413 -7.52 17.09 -24.15
CA SER A 413 -6.65 17.79 -25.11
C SER A 413 -5.62 18.63 -24.35
N ASN A 414 -4.45 18.89 -24.94
CA ASN A 414 -3.50 19.81 -24.33
C ASN A 414 -3.97 21.28 -24.43
N ASN A 415 -3.44 22.13 -23.55
CA ASN A 415 -3.73 23.57 -23.52
C ASN A 415 -2.93 24.42 -24.53
N GLY A 416 -2.17 23.79 -25.44
CA GLY A 416 -1.32 24.47 -26.43
C GLY A 416 -0.22 25.37 -25.83
N GLN A 417 0.20 25.12 -24.58
CA GLN A 417 1.30 25.85 -23.94
C GLN A 417 2.61 25.07 -24.00
N TYR A 418 3.69 25.78 -23.65
CA TYR A 418 5.08 25.36 -23.79
C TYR A 418 5.62 24.61 -22.55
N ASP A 419 6.66 23.82 -22.77
CA ASP A 419 7.56 23.30 -21.74
C ASP A 419 9.02 23.60 -22.09
N PHE A 420 9.91 23.57 -21.10
CA PHE A 420 11.34 23.78 -21.28
C PHE A 420 12.18 22.78 -20.47
N TYR A 421 13.17 22.21 -21.15
CA TYR A 421 14.05 21.16 -20.65
C TYR A 421 15.48 21.67 -20.56
N GLY A 422 16.15 21.46 -19.44
CA GLY A 422 17.56 21.80 -19.27
C GLY A 422 18.44 21.06 -20.27
N ARG A 423 19.36 21.76 -20.95
CA ARG A 423 20.13 21.18 -22.06
C ARG A 423 21.25 20.28 -21.57
N PHE A 424 21.21 19.00 -21.91
CA PHE A 424 22.25 18.04 -21.56
C PHE A 424 23.64 18.42 -22.11
N ASN A 425 23.71 19.01 -23.31
CA ASN A 425 24.97 19.55 -23.87
C ASN A 425 25.59 20.70 -23.05
N VAL A 426 24.84 21.31 -22.14
CA VAL A 426 25.32 22.33 -21.20
C VAL A 426 25.64 21.67 -19.85
N SER A 427 24.78 20.76 -19.38
CA SER A 427 25.02 19.88 -18.22
C SER A 427 26.36 19.14 -18.30
N TRP A 428 26.73 18.69 -19.51
CA TRP A 428 28.02 18.06 -19.82
C TRP A 428 29.22 18.90 -19.38
N GLY A 429 29.22 20.20 -19.72
CA GLY A 429 30.27 21.16 -19.35
C GLY A 429 30.14 21.70 -17.92
N LEU A 430 29.01 21.48 -17.26
CA LEU A 430 28.75 21.86 -15.87
C LEU A 430 29.04 20.73 -14.87
N GLY A 431 29.43 19.53 -15.34
CA GLY A 431 30.08 18.49 -14.55
C GLY A 431 29.67 17.06 -14.87
N ALA A 432 28.56 16.83 -15.59
CA ALA A 432 28.07 15.48 -15.89
C ALA A 432 29.12 14.60 -16.63
N SER A 433 29.96 15.21 -17.46
CA SER A 433 31.06 14.56 -18.18
C SER A 433 32.06 13.81 -17.28
N GLN A 434 32.20 14.19 -16.01
CA GLN A 434 33.13 13.53 -15.07
C GLN A 434 32.70 12.10 -14.71
N TYR A 435 31.40 11.83 -14.78
CA TYR A 435 30.78 10.55 -14.43
C TYR A 435 30.34 9.78 -15.68
N LEU A 436 29.91 10.48 -16.74
CA LEU A 436 29.32 9.87 -17.93
C LEU A 436 30.32 9.59 -19.06
N ASP A 437 31.51 10.21 -19.06
CA ASP A 437 32.66 9.78 -19.89
C ASP A 437 33.91 9.45 -19.02
N PRO A 438 33.82 8.45 -18.11
CA PRO A 438 34.89 8.15 -17.15
C PRO A 438 36.16 7.59 -17.84
N LEU A 439 36.01 7.07 -19.06
CA LEU A 439 37.12 6.62 -19.90
C LEU A 439 37.75 7.75 -20.74
N ASN A 440 37.20 8.98 -20.70
CA ASN A 440 37.62 10.14 -21.49
C ASN A 440 37.73 9.79 -22.99
N THR A 441 36.69 9.15 -23.53
CA THR A 441 36.58 8.76 -24.94
C THR A 441 36.39 9.97 -25.86
N GLY A 442 35.74 11.03 -25.38
CA GLY A 442 35.38 12.21 -26.16
C GLY A 442 34.28 11.98 -27.20
N VAL A 443 33.48 10.90 -27.09
CA VAL A 443 32.30 10.72 -27.95
C VAL A 443 31.25 11.79 -27.64
N SER A 444 30.53 12.26 -28.67
CA SER A 444 29.42 13.22 -28.53
C SER A 444 28.08 12.58 -28.19
N THR A 445 27.97 11.26 -28.39
CA THR A 445 26.76 10.46 -28.30
C THR A 445 27.08 9.08 -27.74
N LEU A 446 26.17 8.52 -26.96
CA LEU A 446 26.21 7.14 -26.49
C LEU A 446 24.79 6.54 -26.60
N ASP A 447 24.69 5.26 -26.93
CA ASP A 447 23.43 4.52 -27.01
C ASP A 447 23.09 3.86 -25.65
N SER A 448 21.91 3.24 -25.53
CA SER A 448 21.47 2.67 -24.26
C SER A 448 22.28 1.43 -23.83
N TYR A 449 22.16 1.05 -22.56
CA TYR A 449 22.72 -0.18 -22.01
C TYR A 449 21.66 -0.90 -21.15
N PRO A 450 21.49 -2.23 -21.25
CA PRO A 450 22.28 -3.17 -22.03
C PRO A 450 21.90 -3.29 -23.51
N THR A 451 20.75 -2.79 -23.96
CA THR A 451 20.17 -3.18 -25.27
C THR A 451 20.70 -2.41 -26.48
N ASN A 452 21.44 -1.31 -26.29
CA ASN A 452 21.97 -0.45 -27.37
C ASN A 452 20.86 0.02 -28.32
N ALA A 453 19.87 0.72 -27.78
CA ALA A 453 18.80 1.35 -28.55
C ALA A 453 19.37 2.28 -29.63
N VAL A 454 19.09 1.95 -30.89
CA VAL A 454 19.40 2.73 -32.09
C VAL A 454 18.12 2.77 -32.94
N PRO A 455 17.78 3.87 -33.63
CA PRO A 455 16.59 3.92 -34.48
C PRO A 455 16.57 2.83 -35.54
N GLY A 456 15.49 2.05 -35.58
CA GLY A 456 15.43 0.86 -36.42
C GLY A 456 16.43 -0.22 -35.98
N ALA A 457 16.64 -0.37 -34.67
CA ALA A 457 17.21 -1.58 -34.09
C ALA A 457 16.08 -2.43 -33.50
N GLY A 458 16.03 -3.70 -33.91
CA GLY A 458 14.99 -4.65 -33.57
C GLY A 458 15.48 -6.05 -33.85
N CYS A 459 14.69 -7.08 -33.58
CA CYS A 459 15.13 -8.44 -33.87
C CYS A 459 15.30 -8.64 -35.39
N MET A 460 16.54 -8.94 -35.82
CA MET A 460 16.86 -9.21 -37.23
C MET A 460 16.77 -10.69 -37.63
N ASP A 461 16.51 -11.61 -36.70
CA ASP A 461 16.37 -13.04 -37.01
C ASP A 461 14.96 -13.34 -37.58
N PRO A 462 14.81 -13.73 -38.86
CA PRO A 462 13.52 -14.00 -39.47
C PRO A 462 12.86 -15.31 -39.00
N THR A 463 13.42 -15.99 -38.01
CA THR A 463 12.84 -17.15 -37.32
C THR A 463 12.35 -16.82 -35.91
N ALA A 464 12.75 -15.67 -35.35
CA ALA A 464 12.20 -15.14 -34.11
C ALA A 464 10.76 -14.65 -34.31
N CYS A 465 9.99 -14.62 -33.22
CA CYS A 465 8.58 -14.25 -33.26
C CYS A 465 8.35 -12.73 -33.27
N ASN A 466 9.29 -11.96 -32.70
CA ASN A 466 9.32 -10.50 -32.71
C ASN A 466 10.23 -9.94 -33.82
N TYR A 467 10.46 -10.72 -34.88
CA TYR A 467 11.21 -10.28 -36.06
C TYR A 467 10.65 -8.98 -36.63
N ASP A 468 11.49 -7.94 -36.68
CA ASP A 468 11.17 -6.67 -37.31
C ASP A 468 11.76 -6.62 -38.74
N PRO A 469 10.93 -6.70 -39.80
CA PRO A 469 11.40 -6.59 -41.18
C PRO A 469 11.86 -5.17 -41.57
N THR A 470 11.71 -4.18 -40.69
CA THR A 470 12.24 -2.82 -40.84
C THR A 470 13.55 -2.59 -40.10
N ALA A 471 13.99 -3.53 -39.26
CA ALA A 471 15.22 -3.44 -38.50
C ALA A 471 16.45 -3.33 -39.43
N THR A 472 17.29 -2.36 -39.11
CA THR A 472 18.56 -2.06 -39.78
C THR A 472 19.78 -2.53 -38.98
N SER A 473 19.58 -2.84 -37.69
CA SER A 473 20.57 -3.44 -36.78
C SER A 473 19.87 -4.34 -35.74
N ASP A 474 20.62 -5.29 -35.18
CA ASP A 474 20.12 -6.26 -34.20
C ASP A 474 20.46 -5.77 -32.78
N ASN A 475 19.43 -5.54 -31.96
CA ASN A 475 19.55 -5.15 -30.55
C ASN A 475 19.56 -6.36 -29.59
N GLY A 476 19.57 -7.59 -30.11
CA GLY A 476 19.53 -8.80 -29.29
C GLY A 476 18.18 -9.10 -28.64
N SER A 477 17.12 -8.34 -28.99
CA SER A 477 15.76 -8.57 -28.48
C SER A 477 15.09 -9.84 -29.03
N CYS A 478 15.74 -10.58 -29.93
CA CYS A 478 15.18 -11.76 -30.59
C CYS A 478 14.71 -12.83 -29.60
N VAL A 479 13.39 -12.95 -29.46
CA VAL A 479 12.73 -14.01 -28.69
C VAL A 479 12.08 -15.01 -29.65
N ASN A 480 12.00 -16.26 -29.19
CA ASN A 480 11.24 -17.29 -29.88
C ASN A 480 9.79 -17.29 -29.36
N ASN A 481 8.89 -17.91 -30.12
CA ASN A 481 7.66 -18.40 -29.50
C ASN A 481 8.04 -19.44 -28.44
N ASP A 482 7.33 -19.41 -27.32
CA ASP A 482 7.34 -20.49 -26.35
C ASP A 482 6.61 -21.74 -26.90
N VAL A 483 6.47 -22.75 -26.04
CA VAL A 483 5.75 -23.98 -26.35
C VAL A 483 4.24 -23.75 -26.63
N CYS A 484 3.67 -22.64 -26.18
CA CYS A 484 2.29 -22.22 -26.43
C CYS A 484 2.10 -21.42 -27.72
N GLY A 485 3.19 -21.04 -28.39
CA GLY A 485 3.13 -20.15 -29.55
C GLY A 485 3.07 -18.66 -29.18
N ILE A 486 3.27 -18.29 -27.91
CA ILE A 486 3.31 -16.90 -27.43
C ILE A 486 4.74 -16.37 -27.55
N CYS A 487 4.86 -15.18 -28.11
CA CYS A 487 6.15 -14.59 -28.41
C CYS A 487 6.86 -14.09 -27.16
N GLY A 488 8.01 -14.70 -26.81
CA GLY A 488 8.71 -14.42 -25.56
C GLY A 488 7.99 -14.88 -24.29
N GLY A 489 7.00 -15.76 -24.42
CA GLY A 489 6.30 -16.36 -23.28
C GLY A 489 7.16 -17.36 -22.48
N ASP A 490 6.61 -17.82 -21.37
CA ASP A 490 7.23 -18.77 -20.44
C ASP A 490 6.63 -20.20 -20.52
N GLY A 491 5.61 -20.42 -21.35
CA GLY A 491 4.86 -21.67 -21.45
C GLY A 491 3.61 -21.77 -20.57
N SER A 492 3.29 -20.75 -19.76
CA SER A 492 2.12 -20.78 -18.85
C SER A 492 0.77 -20.71 -19.58
N SER A 493 0.67 -19.98 -20.70
CA SER A 493 -0.62 -19.66 -21.34
C SER A 493 -1.34 -20.81 -22.07
N CYS A 494 -0.76 -22.01 -22.05
CA CYS A 494 -1.32 -23.26 -22.57
C CYS A 494 -0.98 -24.46 -21.67
N SER A 495 -0.58 -24.15 -20.44
CA SER A 495 -0.36 -25.10 -19.36
C SER A 495 -1.70 -25.50 -18.75
N GLY A 496 -1.88 -26.79 -18.52
CA GLY A 496 -3.09 -27.38 -17.96
C GLY A 496 -3.12 -28.88 -18.21
N CYS A 497 -4.11 -29.60 -17.67
CA CYS A 497 -4.12 -31.05 -17.81
C CYS A 497 -4.29 -31.51 -19.27
N THR A 498 -3.27 -32.19 -19.81
CA THR A 498 -3.28 -32.72 -21.20
C THR A 498 -3.65 -34.21 -21.32
N ASP A 499 -3.92 -34.93 -20.22
CA ASP A 499 -4.35 -36.33 -20.27
C ASP A 499 -5.87 -36.43 -20.52
N PRO A 500 -6.33 -36.94 -21.68
CA PRO A 500 -7.75 -37.04 -22.01
C PRO A 500 -8.51 -38.15 -21.24
N THR A 501 -7.89 -38.74 -20.22
CA THR A 501 -8.53 -39.66 -19.25
C THR A 501 -8.66 -39.07 -17.84
N SER A 502 -8.02 -37.93 -17.56
CA SER A 502 -8.26 -37.13 -16.36
C SER A 502 -9.55 -36.32 -16.50
N CYS A 503 -10.20 -36.02 -15.37
CA CYS A 503 -11.51 -35.35 -15.39
C CYS A 503 -11.43 -33.84 -15.64
N ASN A 504 -10.33 -33.18 -15.23
CA ASN A 504 -10.05 -31.77 -15.49
C ASN A 504 -9.25 -31.53 -16.80
N TYR A 505 -9.32 -32.47 -17.74
CA TYR A 505 -8.64 -32.38 -19.04
C TYR A 505 -9.03 -31.11 -19.80
N ASP A 506 -8.04 -30.25 -20.06
CA ASP A 506 -8.20 -29.11 -20.95
C ASP A 506 -7.79 -29.49 -22.38
N SER A 507 -8.79 -29.56 -23.26
CA SER A 507 -8.59 -29.77 -24.70
C SER A 507 -7.86 -28.64 -25.45
N SER A 508 -7.61 -27.50 -24.78
CA SER A 508 -6.82 -26.38 -25.29
C SER A 508 -5.38 -26.35 -24.79
N ALA A 509 -5.09 -27.04 -23.67
CA ALA A 509 -3.74 -27.17 -23.15
C ALA A 509 -2.85 -28.00 -24.09
N THR A 510 -1.58 -27.61 -24.18
CA THR A 510 -0.54 -28.34 -24.94
C THR A 510 0.73 -28.61 -24.13
N VAL A 511 0.76 -28.12 -22.89
CA VAL A 511 1.79 -28.39 -21.88
C VAL A 511 1.10 -28.98 -20.65
N ASP A 512 1.56 -30.13 -20.19
CA ASP A 512 1.17 -30.68 -18.90
C ASP A 512 1.91 -29.91 -17.79
N ASP A 513 1.16 -29.24 -16.93
CA ASP A 513 1.63 -28.55 -15.73
C ASP A 513 1.65 -29.46 -14.49
N GLY A 514 1.15 -30.69 -14.61
CA GLY A 514 0.96 -31.61 -13.50
C GLY A 514 -0.38 -31.45 -12.77
N SER A 515 -1.30 -30.61 -13.27
CA SER A 515 -2.64 -30.44 -12.70
C SER A 515 -3.57 -31.63 -12.94
N CYS A 516 -3.17 -32.65 -13.72
CA CYS A 516 -4.03 -33.75 -14.14
C CYS A 516 -4.60 -34.62 -13.00
N ILE A 517 -5.89 -34.43 -12.71
CA ILE A 517 -6.65 -35.18 -11.71
C ILE A 517 -7.15 -36.50 -12.32
N GLY A 518 -6.45 -37.60 -12.02
CA GLY A 518 -6.72 -38.92 -12.58
C GLY A 518 -7.84 -39.74 -11.89
N ASN A 519 -8.33 -39.33 -10.72
CA ASN A 519 -9.42 -40.01 -9.98
C ASN A 519 -10.39 -39.01 -9.32
N GLY A 520 -10.61 -37.86 -9.94
CA GLY A 520 -11.43 -36.79 -9.37
C GLY A 520 -12.92 -37.04 -9.48
N VAL A 521 -13.69 -36.19 -8.80
CA VAL A 521 -15.15 -36.24 -8.74
C VAL A 521 -15.71 -34.88 -9.17
N ASP A 522 -16.76 -34.88 -10.00
CA ASP A 522 -17.45 -33.65 -10.39
C ASP A 522 -18.21 -33.05 -9.20
N VAL A 523 -17.96 -31.77 -8.92
CA VAL A 523 -18.65 -30.95 -7.93
C VAL A 523 -19.41 -29.85 -8.68
N THR A 524 -20.74 -29.86 -8.58
CA THR A 524 -21.60 -28.85 -9.18
C THR A 524 -22.18 -27.94 -8.10
N PHE A 525 -21.73 -26.69 -8.10
CA PHE A 525 -22.36 -25.59 -7.37
C PHE A 525 -23.55 -25.06 -8.18
N THR A 526 -24.67 -24.85 -7.51
CA THR A 526 -25.91 -24.32 -8.07
C THR A 526 -26.43 -23.20 -7.18
N ILE A 527 -26.68 -22.02 -7.75
CA ILE A 527 -27.28 -20.88 -7.04
C ILE A 527 -28.52 -20.38 -7.75
N LEU A 528 -29.59 -20.19 -7.01
CA LEU A 528 -30.73 -19.36 -7.37
C LEU A 528 -30.50 -17.97 -6.78
N THR A 529 -30.39 -16.96 -7.64
CA THR A 529 -30.31 -15.55 -7.21
C THR A 529 -31.64 -15.04 -6.65
N ASP A 530 -31.56 -14.01 -5.83
CA ASP A 530 -32.68 -13.27 -5.24
C ASP A 530 -33.19 -12.19 -6.25
N ASN A 531 -33.69 -11.03 -5.80
CA ASN A 531 -33.98 -9.90 -6.70
C ASN A 531 -32.77 -8.98 -7.02
N TYR A 532 -31.70 -9.03 -6.24
CA TYR A 532 -30.47 -8.24 -6.39
C TYR A 532 -29.24 -9.12 -6.67
N PRO A 533 -29.17 -9.77 -7.85
CA PRO A 533 -28.12 -10.72 -8.19
C PRO A 533 -26.69 -10.13 -8.29
N GLY A 534 -26.56 -8.79 -8.27
CA GLY A 534 -25.33 -8.06 -8.60
C GLY A 534 -24.34 -7.91 -7.44
N GLU A 535 -24.76 -8.27 -6.24
CA GLU A 535 -24.02 -8.20 -4.97
C GLU A 535 -23.63 -9.61 -4.47
N THR A 536 -24.31 -10.66 -4.96
CA THR A 536 -23.95 -12.05 -4.69
C THR A 536 -22.69 -12.51 -5.42
N THR A 537 -21.68 -12.96 -4.68
CA THR A 537 -20.50 -13.69 -5.21
C THR A 537 -20.25 -14.98 -4.42
N TRP A 538 -19.51 -15.93 -4.99
CA TRP A 538 -19.13 -17.15 -4.26
C TRP A 538 -17.81 -17.75 -4.78
N SER A 539 -17.19 -18.57 -3.95
CA SER A 539 -16.01 -19.37 -4.28
C SER A 539 -16.04 -20.73 -3.58
N VAL A 540 -15.36 -21.72 -4.16
CA VAL A 540 -15.01 -23.00 -3.54
C VAL A 540 -13.49 -23.06 -3.46
N THR A 541 -12.95 -23.30 -2.26
CA THR A 541 -11.52 -23.41 -1.98
C THR A 541 -11.17 -24.79 -1.45
N ASP A 542 -9.95 -25.26 -1.70
CA ASP A 542 -9.41 -26.47 -1.08
C ASP A 542 -8.76 -26.21 0.30
N ALA A 543 -8.21 -27.26 0.90
CA ALA A 543 -7.53 -27.19 2.20
C ALA A 543 -6.21 -26.38 2.19
N SER A 544 -5.72 -25.93 1.04
CA SER A 544 -4.60 -24.98 0.91
C SER A 544 -5.04 -23.53 0.69
N GLY A 545 -6.36 -23.29 0.60
CA GLY A 545 -6.94 -21.99 0.26
C GLY A 545 -6.97 -21.69 -1.24
N ALA A 546 -6.59 -22.64 -2.10
CA ALA A 546 -6.63 -22.44 -3.55
C ALA A 546 -8.07 -22.47 -4.06
N THR A 547 -8.49 -21.41 -4.79
CA THR A 547 -9.83 -21.33 -5.39
C THR A 547 -9.96 -22.29 -6.56
N ILE A 548 -10.83 -23.28 -6.41
CA ILE A 548 -11.11 -24.34 -7.38
C ILE A 548 -12.16 -23.89 -8.41
N MET A 549 -13.14 -23.09 -7.97
CA MET A 549 -14.20 -22.53 -8.81
C MET A 549 -14.85 -21.34 -8.09
N SER A 550 -15.35 -20.36 -8.84
CA SER A 550 -16.03 -19.17 -8.31
C SER A 550 -17.09 -18.65 -9.28
N GLY A 551 -17.92 -17.71 -8.82
CA GLY A 551 -18.90 -17.05 -9.67
C GLY A 551 -19.59 -15.85 -9.03
N GLY A 552 -20.38 -15.16 -9.85
CA GLY A 552 -20.90 -13.82 -9.55
C GLY A 552 -19.89 -12.72 -9.90
N PRO A 553 -20.27 -11.44 -9.79
CA PRO A 553 -21.64 -10.97 -9.58
C PRO A 553 -22.55 -11.30 -10.77
N TYR A 554 -23.85 -11.46 -10.52
CA TYR A 554 -24.82 -11.91 -11.52
C TYR A 554 -25.76 -10.78 -11.98
N SER A 555 -26.36 -10.93 -13.17
CA SER A 555 -27.21 -9.88 -13.78
C SER A 555 -28.67 -10.29 -14.00
N GLY A 556 -29.07 -11.48 -13.54
CA GLY A 556 -30.43 -12.00 -13.67
C GLY A 556 -30.96 -12.36 -12.29
N SER A 557 -32.06 -11.75 -11.88
CA SER A 557 -32.78 -12.03 -10.65
C SER A 557 -33.65 -13.27 -10.77
N ALA A 558 -33.95 -13.94 -9.65
CA ALA A 558 -34.70 -15.19 -9.57
C ALA A 558 -34.22 -16.25 -10.59
N THR A 559 -32.91 -16.27 -10.85
CA THR A 559 -32.29 -17.02 -11.95
C THR A 559 -31.32 -18.05 -11.41
N THR A 560 -31.45 -19.29 -11.87
CA THR A 560 -30.53 -20.37 -11.49
C THR A 560 -29.28 -20.37 -12.37
N TYR A 561 -28.13 -20.18 -11.74
CA TYR A 561 -26.80 -20.40 -12.33
C TYR A 561 -26.22 -21.72 -11.81
N THR A 562 -25.39 -22.36 -12.64
CA THR A 562 -24.69 -23.59 -12.30
C THR A 562 -23.24 -23.48 -12.73
N SER A 563 -22.34 -24.10 -11.99
CA SER A 563 -20.92 -24.19 -12.31
C SER A 563 -20.41 -25.54 -11.81
N THR A 564 -19.50 -26.17 -12.55
CA THR A 564 -18.99 -27.50 -12.23
C THR A 564 -17.48 -27.52 -12.42
N ALA A 565 -16.77 -28.03 -11.43
CA ALA A 565 -15.35 -28.36 -11.52
C ALA A 565 -15.17 -29.83 -11.12
N CYS A 566 -14.17 -30.50 -11.70
CA CYS A 566 -13.71 -31.78 -11.15
C CYS A 566 -12.61 -31.52 -10.12
N VAL A 567 -12.69 -32.20 -8.98
CA VAL A 567 -11.82 -31.97 -7.82
C VAL A 567 -11.27 -33.29 -7.29
N GLU A 568 -10.14 -33.27 -6.58
CA GLU A 568 -9.59 -34.47 -5.93
C GLU A 568 -10.46 -34.92 -4.74
N THR A 569 -10.30 -36.18 -4.31
CA THR A 569 -10.98 -36.66 -3.09
C THR A 569 -10.42 -35.95 -1.86
N GLY A 570 -11.24 -35.15 -1.19
CA GLY A 570 -10.83 -34.26 -0.12
C GLY A 570 -11.98 -33.43 0.42
N CYS A 571 -11.65 -32.47 1.29
CA CYS A 571 -12.61 -31.51 1.85
C CYS A 571 -12.29 -30.09 1.38
N TYR A 572 -13.34 -29.32 1.15
CA TYR A 572 -13.35 -28.03 0.49
C TYR A 572 -14.29 -27.09 1.27
N ASN A 573 -14.01 -25.79 1.23
CA ASN A 573 -14.90 -24.77 1.78
C ASN A 573 -15.63 -24.08 0.64
N VAL A 574 -16.96 -23.92 0.74
CA VAL A 574 -17.70 -22.97 -0.08
C VAL A 574 -17.96 -21.71 0.73
N THR A 575 -17.54 -20.57 0.19
CA THR A 575 -17.84 -19.25 0.74
C THR A 575 -18.75 -18.53 -0.24
N ILE A 576 -19.92 -18.10 0.23
CA ILE A 576 -20.81 -17.18 -0.48
C ILE A 576 -20.79 -15.83 0.24
N ASN A 577 -20.83 -14.75 -0.53
CA ASN A 577 -20.85 -13.39 -0.02
C ASN A 577 -21.99 -12.60 -0.67
N ASP A 578 -22.54 -11.67 0.08
CA ASP A 578 -23.39 -10.59 -0.38
C ASP A 578 -22.76 -9.25 0.05
N SER A 579 -22.57 -8.34 -0.89
CA SER A 579 -21.92 -7.05 -0.62
C SER A 579 -22.82 -5.99 0.00
N TYR A 580 -24.16 -6.17 0.03
CA TYR A 580 -25.07 -5.22 0.67
C TYR A 580 -25.33 -5.56 2.15
N GLY A 581 -25.32 -6.85 2.49
CA GLY A 581 -25.42 -7.36 3.85
C GLY A 581 -26.85 -7.66 4.31
N ASP A 582 -27.80 -7.86 3.39
CA ASP A 582 -29.14 -8.38 3.69
C ASP A 582 -29.35 -9.82 3.19
N GLY A 583 -28.43 -10.34 2.35
CA GLY A 583 -28.32 -11.73 2.00
C GLY A 583 -29.35 -12.22 0.97
N ILE A 584 -29.11 -13.41 0.41
CA ILE A 584 -29.93 -13.90 -0.71
C ILE A 584 -31.32 -14.42 -0.30
N CYS A 585 -31.62 -14.52 0.99
CA CYS A 585 -32.94 -14.91 1.50
C CYS A 585 -33.24 -14.26 2.86
N CYS A 586 -34.47 -13.86 3.21
CA CYS A 586 -35.72 -14.04 2.46
C CYS A 586 -36.58 -12.77 2.36
N ALA A 587 -36.06 -11.62 2.82
CA ALA A 587 -36.81 -10.36 2.85
C ALA A 587 -36.91 -9.71 1.45
N TYR A 588 -35.86 -9.84 0.64
CA TYR A 588 -35.73 -9.17 -0.65
C TYR A 588 -35.67 -10.12 -1.85
N GLY A 589 -35.59 -11.43 -1.64
CA GLY A 589 -35.83 -12.47 -2.64
C GLY A 589 -35.80 -13.87 -2.03
N GLU A 590 -36.09 -14.89 -2.82
CA GLU A 590 -36.09 -16.31 -2.38
C GLU A 590 -34.87 -17.03 -3.01
N GLY A 591 -33.68 -16.45 -2.79
CA GLY A 591 -32.41 -17.01 -3.26
C GLY A 591 -31.94 -18.17 -2.38
N SER A 592 -31.07 -19.01 -2.94
CA SER A 592 -30.46 -20.15 -2.23
C SER A 592 -29.30 -20.72 -3.04
N TYR A 593 -28.37 -21.42 -2.40
CA TYR A 593 -27.35 -22.20 -3.09
C TYR A 593 -27.30 -23.64 -2.60
N SER A 594 -26.67 -24.49 -3.40
CA SER A 594 -26.41 -25.89 -3.08
C SER A 594 -25.17 -26.40 -3.79
N ILE A 595 -24.50 -27.38 -3.18
CA ILE A 595 -23.43 -28.15 -3.80
C ILE A 595 -23.90 -29.60 -3.96
N THR A 596 -23.63 -30.17 -5.13
CA THR A 596 -23.96 -31.56 -5.46
C THR A 596 -22.76 -32.29 -6.05
N SER A 597 -22.67 -33.60 -5.82
CA SER A 597 -21.68 -34.49 -6.44
C SER A 597 -22.28 -35.89 -6.61
N ASP A 598 -22.06 -36.53 -7.76
CA ASP A 598 -22.76 -37.76 -8.20
C ASP A 598 -24.30 -37.72 -8.08
N GLY A 599 -24.89 -36.51 -8.10
CA GLY A 599 -26.32 -36.28 -7.92
C GLY A 599 -26.82 -36.31 -6.46
N ASN A 600 -25.92 -36.46 -5.48
CA ASN A 600 -26.21 -36.26 -4.06
C ASN A 600 -25.95 -34.80 -3.68
N THR A 601 -26.81 -34.21 -2.86
CA THR A 601 -26.57 -32.87 -2.27
C THR A 601 -25.64 -32.99 -1.07
N LEU A 602 -24.58 -32.18 -1.04
CA LEU A 602 -23.59 -32.13 0.02
C LEU A 602 -23.84 -30.95 0.97
N VAL A 603 -24.21 -29.79 0.42
CA VAL A 603 -24.49 -28.53 1.15
C VAL A 603 -25.70 -27.84 0.53
N THR A 604 -26.48 -27.15 1.36
CA THR A 604 -27.50 -26.16 0.97
C THR A 604 -27.44 -24.99 1.93
N GLY A 605 -27.53 -23.75 1.44
CA GLY A 605 -27.54 -22.53 2.26
C GLY A 605 -28.26 -21.36 1.58
N GLY A 606 -28.26 -20.20 2.22
CA GLY A 606 -28.91 -18.99 1.71
C GLY A 606 -29.49 -18.03 2.76
N GLU A 607 -29.61 -18.44 4.02
CA GLU A 607 -29.97 -17.55 5.14
C GLU A 607 -28.68 -17.04 5.82
N PHE A 608 -28.13 -15.94 5.32
CA PHE A 608 -26.94 -15.28 5.88
C PHE A 608 -27.05 -13.76 5.74
N VAL A 609 -26.12 -13.01 6.35
CA VAL A 609 -26.08 -11.54 6.32
C VAL A 609 -25.20 -11.07 5.14
N SER A 610 -23.89 -10.95 5.33
CA SER A 610 -22.94 -10.57 4.27
C SER A 610 -22.03 -11.71 3.79
N THR A 611 -21.88 -12.79 4.57
CA THR A 611 -21.11 -13.96 4.15
C THR A 611 -21.56 -15.23 4.90
N GLU A 612 -21.41 -16.38 4.25
CA GLU A 612 -21.51 -17.72 4.85
C GLU A 612 -20.39 -18.59 4.29
N THR A 613 -19.70 -19.35 5.15
CA THR A 613 -18.70 -20.34 4.73
C THR A 613 -19.03 -21.71 5.30
N THR A 614 -19.20 -22.70 4.42
CA THR A 614 -19.57 -24.08 4.78
C THR A 614 -18.55 -25.07 4.25
N ASN A 615 -18.11 -26.02 5.07
CA ASN A 615 -17.22 -27.11 4.65
C ASN A 615 -18.00 -28.30 4.06
N PHE A 616 -17.44 -28.96 3.05
CA PHE A 616 -17.96 -30.21 2.48
C PHE A 616 -16.84 -31.11 1.98
N CYS A 617 -17.10 -32.41 1.85
CA CYS A 617 -16.10 -33.39 1.39
C CYS A 617 -16.64 -34.26 0.25
N VAL A 618 -15.74 -34.70 -0.65
CA VAL A 618 -16.04 -35.61 -1.76
C VAL A 618 -15.09 -36.80 -1.82
N THR A 619 -15.61 -37.94 -2.28
CA THR A 619 -14.93 -39.24 -2.26
C THR A 619 -15.23 -40.03 -3.53
N ALA A 620 -14.22 -40.68 -4.11
CA ALA A 620 -14.33 -41.37 -5.39
C ALA A 620 -15.00 -42.75 -5.22
N GLY A 621 -16.27 -42.85 -5.63
CA GLY A 621 -17.04 -44.11 -5.61
C GLY A 621 -17.87 -44.28 -4.35
N GLY A 622 -19.07 -43.70 -4.33
CA GLY A 622 -19.96 -43.67 -3.17
C GLY A 622 -20.44 -45.03 -2.66
N THR A 623 -19.68 -45.63 -1.74
CA THR A 623 -20.17 -46.63 -0.76
C THR A 623 -19.81 -46.32 0.69
N ASP A 624 -19.04 -45.26 0.93
CA ASP A 624 -18.70 -44.81 2.28
C ASP A 624 -19.81 -43.96 2.89
N THR A 625 -20.02 -44.11 4.20
CA THR A 625 -21.02 -43.34 4.95
C THR A 625 -20.30 -42.26 5.76
N PRO A 626 -20.51 -40.97 5.47
CA PRO A 626 -19.96 -39.89 6.29
C PRO A 626 -20.62 -39.82 7.66
N GLY A 627 -19.84 -39.60 8.70
CA GLY A 627 -20.33 -39.41 10.07
C GLY A 627 -19.21 -39.59 11.08
N CYS A 628 -19.45 -39.24 12.35
CA CYS A 628 -18.42 -39.40 13.37
C CYS A 628 -17.96 -40.86 13.54
N THR A 629 -16.65 -41.09 13.38
CA THR A 629 -16.01 -42.41 13.51
C THR A 629 -15.36 -42.64 14.88
N ASN A 630 -15.20 -41.58 15.69
CA ASN A 630 -14.66 -41.72 17.04
C ASN A 630 -15.69 -42.36 17.99
N ASN A 631 -15.39 -43.58 18.46
CA ASN A 631 -16.29 -44.34 19.35
C ASN A 631 -16.42 -43.79 20.79
N GLN A 632 -15.77 -42.67 21.10
CA GLN A 632 -15.98 -41.90 22.34
C GLN A 632 -16.93 -40.70 22.15
N ALA A 633 -17.39 -40.44 20.92
CA ALA A 633 -18.33 -39.36 20.60
C ALA A 633 -19.79 -39.78 20.80
N CYS A 634 -20.64 -38.80 21.11
CA CYS A 634 -22.05 -38.98 21.40
C CYS A 634 -22.91 -39.23 20.16
N ASN A 635 -22.48 -38.75 19.00
CA ASN A 635 -23.07 -39.05 17.70
C ASN A 635 -22.24 -40.06 16.87
N TYR A 636 -21.41 -40.88 17.53
CA TYR A 636 -20.68 -41.97 16.89
C TYR A 636 -21.60 -42.86 16.06
N ASN A 637 -21.28 -43.01 14.78
CA ASN A 637 -22.03 -43.86 13.85
C ASN A 637 -21.20 -45.11 13.52
N SER A 638 -21.65 -46.29 13.95
CA SER A 638 -20.93 -47.55 13.69
C SER A 638 -20.96 -48.01 12.23
N GLU A 639 -21.80 -47.41 11.39
CA GLU A 639 -21.81 -47.62 9.94
C GLU A 639 -20.99 -46.54 9.21
N ALA A 640 -20.50 -45.49 9.90
CA ALA A 640 -19.63 -44.50 9.29
C ALA A 640 -18.23 -45.06 9.04
N THR A 641 -17.73 -44.81 7.83
CA THR A 641 -16.43 -45.31 7.37
C THR A 641 -15.42 -44.19 7.14
N ILE A 642 -15.88 -42.93 7.08
CA ILE A 642 -15.08 -41.72 6.92
C ILE A 642 -15.58 -40.68 7.92
N ASP A 643 -14.66 -40.11 8.69
CA ASP A 643 -14.99 -39.02 9.61
C ASP A 643 -15.19 -37.72 8.82
N ASN A 644 -16.30 -37.04 9.09
CA ASN A 644 -16.67 -35.77 8.46
C ASN A 644 -16.58 -34.59 9.44
N GLY A 645 -15.84 -34.74 10.55
CA GLY A 645 -15.66 -33.69 11.55
C GLY A 645 -16.89 -33.45 12.44
N SER A 646 -18.01 -34.16 12.20
CA SER A 646 -19.26 -33.95 12.94
C SER A 646 -19.25 -34.45 14.39
N CYS A 647 -18.16 -35.06 14.87
CA CYS A 647 -18.07 -35.68 16.19
C CYS A 647 -18.40 -34.70 17.34
N THR A 648 -19.56 -34.89 17.97
CA THR A 648 -19.92 -34.22 19.21
C THR A 648 -19.51 -35.09 20.40
N TYR A 649 -18.93 -34.48 21.42
CA TYR A 649 -18.55 -35.15 22.67
C TYR A 649 -19.43 -34.65 23.82
N ALA A 650 -19.47 -35.40 24.92
CA ALA A 650 -20.16 -34.92 26.12
C ALA A 650 -19.32 -33.84 26.79
N ALA A 651 -19.98 -32.91 27.50
CA ALA A 651 -19.30 -31.96 28.37
C ALA A 651 -18.51 -32.69 29.46
N ILE A 652 -17.46 -32.06 29.99
CA ILE A 652 -16.64 -32.64 31.06
C ILE A 652 -17.54 -32.90 32.27
N GLY A 653 -17.58 -34.14 32.75
CA GLY A 653 -18.47 -34.56 33.83
C GLY A 653 -19.84 -35.12 33.41
N TYR A 654 -20.20 -35.07 32.13
CA TYR A 654 -21.52 -35.53 31.64
C TYR A 654 -21.41 -36.73 30.70
N ASP A 655 -22.49 -37.50 30.60
CA ASP A 655 -22.66 -38.54 29.60
C ASP A 655 -23.33 -37.99 28.33
N CYS A 656 -23.35 -38.81 27.27
CA CYS A 656 -23.93 -38.45 25.98
C CYS A 656 -25.47 -38.31 25.94
N GLY A 657 -26.14 -38.51 27.08
CA GLY A 657 -27.54 -38.15 27.27
C GLY A 657 -27.74 -36.86 28.08
N GLY A 658 -26.65 -36.16 28.43
CA GLY A 658 -26.68 -34.99 29.31
C GLY A 658 -26.84 -35.32 30.79
N ASN A 659 -26.59 -36.58 31.20
CA ASN A 659 -26.68 -36.98 32.60
C ASN A 659 -25.32 -36.80 33.28
N CYS A 660 -25.30 -36.21 34.47
CA CYS A 660 -24.09 -36.09 35.28
C CYS A 660 -23.52 -37.50 35.62
N ILE A 661 -22.20 -37.69 35.49
CA ILE A 661 -21.54 -38.96 35.79
C ILE A 661 -21.14 -39.09 37.27
N GLN A 662 -21.01 -37.96 37.97
CA GLN A 662 -20.79 -37.90 39.41
C GLN A 662 -21.23 -36.54 39.99
N ASP A 663 -22.24 -36.58 40.84
CA ASP A 663 -22.84 -35.47 41.59
C ASP A 663 -22.86 -35.95 43.06
N LEU A 664 -22.05 -35.31 43.92
CA LEU A 664 -21.78 -35.79 45.28
C LEU A 664 -22.65 -35.15 46.36
N ASP A 665 -23.24 -33.98 46.11
CA ASP A 665 -24.07 -33.24 47.08
C ASP A 665 -25.54 -33.03 46.65
N GLU A 666 -25.93 -33.58 45.50
CA GLU A 666 -27.29 -33.69 44.94
C GLU A 666 -27.89 -32.34 44.49
N ASP A 667 -27.07 -31.40 44.01
CA ASP A 667 -27.51 -30.08 43.52
C ASP A 667 -27.92 -30.06 42.03
N GLY A 668 -27.37 -30.96 41.21
CA GLY A 668 -27.64 -31.11 39.78
C GLY A 668 -26.47 -30.81 38.83
N ILE A 669 -25.35 -30.30 39.35
CA ILE A 669 -24.10 -30.02 38.62
C ILE A 669 -23.16 -31.27 38.70
N CYS A 670 -21.99 -31.25 38.07
CA CYS A 670 -21.02 -32.35 38.15
C CYS A 670 -19.74 -31.96 38.94
N ASP A 671 -19.34 -32.84 39.86
CA ASP A 671 -18.07 -32.82 40.61
C ASP A 671 -16.83 -32.52 39.73
N ALA A 672 -16.88 -32.85 38.43
CA ALA A 672 -15.72 -32.87 37.55
C ALA A 672 -15.17 -31.49 37.14
N CYS A 673 -15.90 -30.37 37.34
CA CYS A 673 -15.33 -29.02 37.16
C CYS A 673 -14.55 -28.52 38.41
N GLU A 674 -14.67 -29.13 39.61
CA GLU A 674 -14.13 -28.54 40.86
C GLU A 674 -12.59 -28.52 41.01
N GLU A 675 -11.83 -29.33 40.26
CA GLU A 675 -10.40 -29.59 40.55
C GLU A 675 -9.39 -28.84 39.62
N PHE A 676 -9.73 -27.66 39.08
CA PHE A 676 -8.84 -26.85 38.24
C PHE A 676 -8.66 -25.39 38.74
N ASP A 677 -7.61 -25.15 39.54
CA ASP A 677 -7.07 -23.80 39.82
C ASP A 677 -6.46 -23.17 38.54
N LEU A 678 -6.96 -22.02 38.06
CA LEU A 678 -6.21 -21.18 37.09
C LEU A 678 -6.63 -19.69 37.05
N ILE A 679 -5.61 -18.83 36.88
CA ILE A 679 -5.61 -17.39 36.50
C ILE A 679 -6.45 -16.41 37.36
N VAL A 680 -5.75 -15.53 38.07
CA VAL A 680 -6.28 -14.24 38.55
C VAL A 680 -5.96 -13.16 37.52
N THR A 681 -6.94 -12.34 37.14
CA THR A 681 -6.76 -11.16 36.29
C THR A 681 -6.27 -9.98 37.15
N ASP A 682 -5.10 -9.41 36.85
CA ASP A 682 -4.46 -8.42 37.73
C ASP A 682 -5.11 -7.02 37.57
N CYS A 683 -6.09 -6.74 38.44
CA CYS A 683 -6.98 -5.59 38.34
C CYS A 683 -6.51 -4.40 39.22
N GLU A 684 -5.38 -3.78 38.87
CA GLU A 684 -4.93 -2.55 39.54
C GLU A 684 -5.73 -1.33 39.10
N CYS A 685 -6.57 -0.79 40.01
CA CYS A 685 -7.20 0.52 39.85
C CYS A 685 -6.12 1.62 39.69
N SER A 686 -5.95 2.16 38.48
CA SER A 686 -4.81 3.01 38.15
C SER A 686 -4.87 4.40 38.81
N PHE A 687 -4.16 4.53 39.94
CA PHE A 687 -3.79 5.78 40.61
C PHE A 687 -4.90 6.65 41.22
N ILE A 688 -5.24 6.32 42.47
CA ILE A 688 -5.62 7.26 43.54
C ILE A 688 -6.92 8.06 43.28
N ASP A 689 -8.05 7.38 43.44
CA ASP A 689 -9.26 8.00 43.99
C ASP A 689 -9.59 7.33 45.35
N PRO A 690 -9.61 8.06 46.49
CA PRO A 690 -10.07 7.51 47.76
C PRO A 690 -11.61 7.31 47.84
N ALA A 691 -12.39 7.82 46.88
CA ALA A 691 -13.84 7.73 46.84
C ALA A 691 -14.36 6.39 46.31
N THR A 692 -13.52 5.51 45.73
CA THR A 692 -13.96 4.23 45.15
C THR A 692 -13.41 3.00 45.90
N TYR A 693 -14.07 1.85 45.72
CA TYR A 693 -13.59 0.54 46.16
C TYR A 693 -13.86 -0.52 45.08
N THR A 694 -12.94 -1.48 44.95
CA THR A 694 -13.08 -2.61 44.02
C THR A 694 -14.12 -3.61 44.55
N VAL A 695 -15.06 -4.00 43.69
CA VAL A 695 -15.95 -5.15 43.95
C VAL A 695 -15.64 -6.23 42.92
N PHE A 696 -15.51 -7.46 43.42
CA PHE A 696 -15.24 -8.66 42.63
C PHE A 696 -16.54 -9.44 42.43
N PHE A 697 -16.81 -9.82 41.19
CA PHE A 697 -17.92 -10.67 40.79
C PHE A 697 -17.35 -11.94 40.18
N THR A 698 -17.49 -13.03 40.92
CA THR A 698 -17.24 -14.38 40.39
C THR A 698 -18.48 -14.83 39.63
N GLU A 699 -18.49 -14.66 38.30
CA GLU A 699 -19.41 -15.40 37.45
C GLU A 699 -18.79 -16.76 37.11
N VAL A 700 -19.60 -17.82 37.10
CA VAL A 700 -19.15 -19.16 36.70
C VAL A 700 -19.74 -19.42 35.31
N ASP A 701 -18.88 -19.53 34.31
CA ASP A 701 -19.28 -20.04 33.01
C ASP A 701 -19.38 -21.56 33.10
N GLU A 702 -20.58 -22.00 33.50
CA GLU A 702 -21.02 -23.38 33.63
C GLU A 702 -21.00 -24.15 32.29
N VAL A 703 -20.86 -23.46 31.14
CA VAL A 703 -20.75 -24.11 29.82
C VAL A 703 -19.30 -24.50 29.53
N ASN A 704 -18.32 -23.75 30.04
CA ASN A 704 -16.90 -23.93 29.74
C ASN A 704 -16.02 -24.39 30.94
N CYS A 705 -16.59 -24.64 32.12
CA CYS A 705 -15.88 -24.78 33.40
C CYS A 705 -14.88 -23.61 33.66
N LEU A 706 -15.30 -22.35 33.44
CA LEU A 706 -14.46 -21.18 33.77
C LEU A 706 -15.02 -20.42 34.98
N ILE A 707 -14.13 -19.95 35.85
CA ILE A 707 -14.43 -18.90 36.83
C ILE A 707 -13.99 -17.57 36.20
N ILE A 708 -14.94 -16.68 35.96
CA ILE A 708 -14.72 -15.33 35.47
C ILE A 708 -14.75 -14.40 36.68
N GLU A 709 -13.57 -13.92 37.12
CA GLU A 709 -13.49 -12.83 38.08
C GLU A 709 -13.58 -11.48 37.33
N GLU A 710 -14.80 -10.95 37.21
CA GLU A 710 -14.99 -9.57 36.80
C GLU A 710 -14.75 -8.62 37.99
N CYS A 711 -14.08 -7.49 37.73
CA CYS A 711 -13.80 -6.46 38.71
C CYS A 711 -14.34 -5.12 38.21
N TYR A 712 -15.07 -4.38 39.05
CA TYR A 712 -15.39 -2.98 38.79
C TYR A 712 -15.28 -2.10 40.02
N CYS A 713 -15.09 -0.80 39.79
CA CYS A 713 -14.98 0.20 40.83
C CYS A 713 -16.38 0.69 41.23
N VAL A 714 -16.63 0.83 42.53
CA VAL A 714 -17.91 1.32 43.07
C VAL A 714 -17.65 2.52 43.98
N CYS A 715 -18.48 3.56 43.87
CA CYS A 715 -18.41 4.76 44.69
C CYS A 715 -18.76 4.49 46.17
N ASN A 716 -18.09 5.20 47.08
CA ASN A 716 -18.37 5.19 48.52
C ASN A 716 -19.61 6.03 48.88
N ASN A 717 -19.93 7.05 48.07
CA ASN A 717 -21.22 7.73 48.07
C ASN A 717 -21.53 8.16 46.62
N ASP A 718 -22.76 7.88 46.21
CA ASP A 718 -23.38 8.16 44.92
C ASP A 718 -24.87 8.35 45.27
N SER A 719 -25.38 9.56 45.07
CA SER A 719 -26.62 10.04 45.70
C SER A 719 -27.85 10.00 44.81
N ASP A 720 -27.69 9.92 43.48
CA ASP A 720 -28.79 9.80 42.52
C ASP A 720 -28.75 8.52 41.64
N ASN A 721 -27.63 7.80 41.68
CA ASN A 721 -27.31 6.56 40.97
C ASN A 721 -27.12 6.68 39.45
N ASP A 722 -26.48 7.76 38.97
CA ASP A 722 -25.95 7.86 37.60
C ASP A 722 -24.67 7.03 37.35
N GLY A 723 -23.83 6.82 38.38
CA GLY A 723 -22.58 6.06 38.33
C GLY A 723 -21.31 6.86 38.62
N VAL A 724 -21.41 8.19 38.81
CA VAL A 724 -20.36 9.06 39.33
C VAL A 724 -20.46 9.13 40.87
N CYS A 725 -19.40 9.58 41.54
CA CYS A 725 -19.42 9.73 43.00
C CYS A 725 -19.70 11.19 43.39
N ASP A 726 -20.44 11.43 44.48
CA ASP A 726 -20.78 12.76 45.04
C ASP A 726 -19.63 13.80 45.05
N GLU A 727 -18.39 13.34 45.26
CA GLU A 727 -17.20 14.19 45.39
C GLU A 727 -16.42 14.42 44.08
N ASN A 728 -16.86 13.76 43.00
CA ASN A 728 -16.38 13.89 41.62
C ASN A 728 -17.45 14.51 40.67
N GLU A 729 -18.67 14.76 41.16
CA GLU A 729 -19.79 15.31 40.38
C GLU A 729 -19.49 16.72 39.80
N ILE A 730 -19.95 16.95 38.57
CA ILE A 730 -19.86 18.25 37.89
C ILE A 730 -21.27 18.84 37.76
N ALA A 731 -21.58 19.84 38.59
CA ALA A 731 -22.91 20.48 38.61
C ALA A 731 -23.14 21.39 37.39
N GLY A 732 -24.26 21.17 36.67
CA GLY A 732 -24.61 21.92 35.46
C GLY A 732 -25.92 21.47 34.82
N CYS A 733 -26.13 21.89 33.57
CA CYS A 733 -27.23 21.49 32.69
C CYS A 733 -26.67 20.88 31.39
N ASP A 734 -27.39 19.93 30.78
CA ASP A 734 -27.00 19.24 29.55
C ASP A 734 -27.60 19.82 28.25
N ASP A 735 -28.49 20.81 28.36
CA ASP A 735 -29.09 21.53 27.23
C ASP A 735 -28.14 22.64 26.74
N PRO A 736 -27.60 22.57 25.50
CA PRO A 736 -26.71 23.60 24.95
C PRO A 736 -27.35 24.98 24.76
N GLU A 737 -28.67 25.12 24.91
CA GLU A 737 -29.38 26.41 24.89
C GLU A 737 -29.41 27.10 26.27
N ALA A 738 -28.90 26.47 27.35
CA ALA A 738 -28.92 27.00 28.72
C ALA A 738 -27.65 27.77 29.14
N CYS A 739 -27.79 28.71 30.08
CA CYS A 739 -26.71 29.56 30.59
C CYS A 739 -25.78 28.88 31.60
N ASN A 740 -26.25 27.80 32.23
CA ASN A 740 -25.46 26.88 33.04
C ASN A 740 -25.19 25.54 32.31
N PHE A 741 -25.16 25.56 30.97
CA PHE A 741 -24.72 24.41 30.19
C PHE A 741 -23.26 24.06 30.52
N GLU A 742 -23.03 22.79 30.88
CA GLU A 742 -21.70 22.22 31.05
C GLU A 742 -21.67 20.87 30.32
N PRO A 743 -20.93 20.72 29.20
CA PRO A 743 -20.95 19.50 28.39
C PRO A 743 -20.42 18.25 29.10
N LEU A 744 -19.79 18.39 30.28
CA LEU A 744 -19.37 17.29 31.15
C LEU A 744 -20.19 17.23 32.47
N SER A 745 -21.40 17.77 32.50
CA SER A 745 -22.27 17.78 33.68
C SER A 745 -22.66 16.37 34.13
N THR A 746 -22.55 16.11 35.43
CA THR A 746 -22.97 14.85 36.11
C THR A 746 -23.70 15.09 37.44
N ASP A 747 -23.99 16.34 37.81
CA ASP A 747 -25.05 16.70 38.79
C ASP A 747 -26.01 17.64 38.08
N TYR A 748 -27.26 17.19 37.90
CA TYR A 748 -28.26 17.82 37.04
C TYR A 748 -28.97 19.00 37.74
N GLU A 749 -28.37 20.19 37.66
CA GLU A 749 -29.03 21.44 38.03
C GLU A 749 -30.19 21.79 37.07
N LEU A 750 -31.10 22.64 37.55
CA LEU A 750 -32.14 23.19 36.67
C LEU A 750 -31.53 24.16 35.67
N CYS A 751 -31.70 23.85 34.37
CA CYS A 751 -31.30 24.68 33.25
C CYS A 751 -31.85 26.12 33.38
N ASP A 752 -30.94 27.08 33.53
CA ASP A 752 -31.23 28.50 33.63
C ASP A 752 -31.03 29.15 32.26
N TYR A 753 -32.13 29.53 31.60
CA TYR A 753 -32.14 30.24 30.32
C TYR A 753 -32.27 31.77 30.49
N GLN A 754 -32.06 32.31 31.70
CA GLN A 754 -32.47 33.68 32.06
C GLN A 754 -31.36 34.52 32.73
N SER A 755 -30.20 33.94 33.04
CA SER A 755 -29.01 34.67 33.51
C SER A 755 -28.06 35.14 32.39
N CYS A 756 -28.23 34.67 31.15
CA CYS A 756 -27.45 35.09 29.99
C CYS A 756 -27.68 36.57 29.62
N THR A 757 -26.95 37.50 30.24
CA THR A 757 -26.68 38.80 29.62
C THR A 757 -25.55 38.63 28.60
N CYS A 758 -25.88 38.36 27.34
CA CYS A 758 -24.89 38.15 26.29
C CYS A 758 -24.05 39.42 26.07
N THR A 759 -22.75 39.35 26.39
CA THR A 759 -21.91 40.54 26.62
C THR A 759 -21.62 41.37 25.36
N GLY A 760 -21.91 40.82 24.17
CA GLY A 760 -21.82 41.53 22.90
C GLY A 760 -23.11 42.26 22.47
N ASP A 761 -24.26 42.04 23.11
CA ASP A 761 -25.48 42.84 22.90
C ASP A 761 -25.43 44.07 23.82
N ILE A 762 -24.89 45.16 23.29
CA ILE A 762 -24.67 46.40 24.04
C ILE A 762 -25.93 47.28 23.98
N ASN A 763 -26.83 47.03 23.03
CA ASN A 763 -28.06 47.81 22.86
C ASN A 763 -29.27 47.19 23.60
N GLY A 764 -29.26 45.89 23.87
CA GLY A 764 -30.26 45.15 24.64
C GLY A 764 -31.49 44.73 23.82
N ASP A 765 -31.32 44.44 22.52
CA ASP A 765 -32.40 43.97 21.63
C ASP A 765 -32.35 42.47 21.27
N GLY A 766 -31.39 41.72 21.82
CA GLY A 766 -31.27 40.26 21.71
C GLY A 766 -30.54 39.76 20.47
N VAL A 767 -29.78 40.62 19.76
CA VAL A 767 -28.99 40.22 18.58
C VAL A 767 -27.69 41.02 18.49
N ILE A 768 -26.56 40.34 18.26
CA ILE A 768 -25.26 41.01 18.10
C ILE A 768 -25.12 41.49 16.66
N THR A 769 -25.25 42.80 16.43
CA THR A 769 -25.33 43.37 15.07
C THR A 769 -24.35 44.51 14.81
N VAL A 770 -24.48 45.14 13.62
CA VAL A 770 -23.74 46.37 13.28
C VAL A 770 -24.09 47.52 14.24
N ALA A 771 -25.23 47.49 14.93
CA ALA A 771 -25.57 48.49 15.94
C ALA A 771 -24.55 48.46 17.10
N ASP A 772 -24.21 47.26 17.57
CA ASP A 772 -23.38 47.00 18.74
C ASP A 772 -21.90 47.22 18.44
N VAL A 773 -21.46 46.79 17.25
CA VAL A 773 -20.14 47.18 16.68
C VAL A 773 -19.97 48.71 16.68
N LEU A 774 -21.02 49.46 16.33
CA LEU A 774 -20.99 50.92 16.33
C LEU A 774 -21.02 51.53 17.74
N LEU A 775 -21.52 50.82 18.75
CA LEU A 775 -21.47 51.24 20.16
C LEU A 775 -20.04 51.07 20.72
N VAL A 776 -19.37 49.93 20.53
CA VAL A 776 -17.94 49.75 20.90
C VAL A 776 -17.07 50.81 20.22
N LEU A 777 -17.25 51.00 18.90
CA LEU A 777 -16.51 52.03 18.15
C LEU A 777 -16.83 53.47 18.59
N SER A 778 -17.92 53.71 19.32
CA SER A 778 -18.25 55.03 19.88
C SER A 778 -17.55 55.33 21.21
N GLU A 779 -17.20 54.29 21.98
CA GLU A 779 -16.48 54.41 23.26
C GLU A 779 -14.99 54.02 23.17
N PHE A 780 -14.51 53.53 22.03
CA PHE A 780 -13.12 53.09 21.82
C PHE A 780 -12.08 54.11 22.30
N GLY A 781 -11.19 53.67 23.20
CA GLY A 781 -10.24 54.50 23.95
C GLY A 781 -10.77 55.04 25.29
N CYS A 782 -11.97 54.63 25.73
CA CYS A 782 -12.48 54.84 27.08
C CYS A 782 -11.64 54.06 28.11
N LEU A 783 -11.48 54.61 29.32
CA LEU A 783 -10.48 54.16 30.31
C LEU A 783 -11.03 53.88 31.72
N SER A 784 -12.36 53.94 31.91
CA SER A 784 -13.05 53.57 33.16
C SER A 784 -14.56 53.80 33.04
N GLY A 785 -15.39 52.83 33.47
CA GLY A 785 -16.84 53.02 33.60
C GLY A 785 -17.55 53.22 32.26
N CYS A 786 -17.03 52.57 31.23
CA CYS A 786 -17.58 52.49 29.90
C CYS A 786 -18.77 51.50 29.90
N THR A 787 -19.66 51.61 28.92
CA THR A 787 -20.79 50.67 28.73
C THR A 787 -20.56 49.66 27.61
N ALA A 788 -19.56 49.90 26.75
CA ALA A 788 -19.13 49.00 25.69
C ALA A 788 -17.78 48.31 25.99
N ASP A 789 -17.54 48.03 27.27
CA ASP A 789 -16.44 47.23 27.84
C ASP A 789 -16.92 45.78 27.90
N VAL A 790 -16.35 44.92 27.05
CA VAL A 790 -16.89 43.58 26.70
C VAL A 790 -16.13 42.44 27.39
N ASP A 791 -14.85 42.62 27.73
CA ASP A 791 -14.09 41.66 28.54
C ASP A 791 -14.04 42.00 30.04
N GLY A 792 -14.45 43.22 30.42
CA GLY A 792 -14.49 43.67 31.81
C GLY A 792 -13.14 44.19 32.33
N ASP A 793 -12.13 44.41 31.48
CA ASP A 793 -10.81 44.92 31.90
C ASP A 793 -10.81 46.42 32.27
N THR A 794 -11.94 47.11 32.07
CA THR A 794 -12.21 48.54 32.29
C THR A 794 -11.76 49.51 31.17
N TYR A 795 -11.28 48.99 30.03
CA TYR A 795 -10.83 49.74 28.86
C TYR A 795 -11.52 49.29 27.57
N VAL A 796 -12.16 50.19 26.83
CA VAL A 796 -12.69 49.85 25.50
C VAL A 796 -11.57 49.93 24.47
N ASN A 797 -11.12 48.78 23.99
CA ASN A 797 -9.92 48.61 23.18
C ASN A 797 -10.14 47.66 21.98
N VAL A 798 -9.07 47.03 21.48
CA VAL A 798 -9.15 46.12 20.33
C VAL A 798 -9.66 44.73 20.74
N ALA A 799 -9.47 44.32 22.00
CA ALA A 799 -10.00 43.07 22.53
C ALA A 799 -11.53 43.02 22.43
N ASP A 800 -12.23 44.06 22.90
CA ASP A 800 -13.69 44.19 22.85
C ASP A 800 -14.25 44.06 21.43
N ILE A 801 -13.59 44.71 20.47
CA ILE A 801 -13.97 44.66 19.06
C ILE A 801 -13.81 43.23 18.51
N LEU A 802 -12.73 42.53 18.87
CA LEU A 802 -12.50 41.16 18.42
C LEU A 802 -13.47 40.16 19.07
N LEU A 803 -13.79 40.34 20.35
CA LEU A 803 -14.78 39.52 21.06
C LEU A 803 -16.20 39.70 20.49
N LEU A 804 -16.62 40.96 20.29
CA LEU A 804 -17.93 41.23 19.67
C LEU A 804 -17.99 40.76 18.21
N LEU A 805 -16.88 40.87 17.45
CA LEU A 805 -16.81 40.33 16.09
C LEU A 805 -16.80 38.80 16.03
N ALA A 806 -16.28 38.11 17.04
CA ALA A 806 -16.33 36.65 17.12
C ALA A 806 -17.77 36.11 17.29
N ALA A 807 -18.64 36.88 17.97
CA ALA A 807 -20.06 36.58 18.14
C ALA A 807 -20.97 37.36 17.16
N PHE A 808 -20.43 37.95 16.09
CA PHE A 808 -21.21 38.82 15.21
C PHE A 808 -22.27 38.05 14.42
N GLY A 809 -23.54 38.43 14.59
CA GLY A 809 -24.68 37.81 13.93
C GLY A 809 -25.32 36.66 14.70
N THR A 810 -24.87 36.34 15.93
CA THR A 810 -25.61 35.44 16.81
C THR A 810 -26.82 36.15 17.43
N ALA A 811 -27.83 35.36 17.78
CA ALA A 811 -28.97 35.81 18.59
C ALA A 811 -28.72 35.50 20.08
N CYS A 812 -29.48 36.19 20.93
CA CYS A 812 -29.72 35.90 22.34
C CYS A 812 -31.25 35.78 22.58
#